data_AF-A0A117KZ42-F1
#
_entry.id   AF-A0A117KZ42-F1
#
_cell.length_a   1.000
_cell.length_b   1.000
_cell.length_c   1.000
_cell.angle_alpha   90.00
_cell.angle_beta   90.00
_cell.angle_gamma   90.00
#
_symmetry.space_group_name_H-M   'P 1'
#
loop_
_entity.id
_entity.type
_entity.pdbx_description
1 polymer ?
#
loop_
_entity_poly.entity_id
_entity_poly.type
_entity_poly.pdbx_seq_one_letter_code
_entity_poly.pdbx_strand_id
1 'polypeptide(L)'
;VIKKLESKGIKALSYEEADIEAFLKEKIDVLVGIASGRNPLARGLDIPETRYAIFIGVPKTFINLKVETSAIALFNALTSLRKLLEEYPEVERRYLPFLRRIFEREEEKLTERSQKLLSEIRLFLSERISDPEFLAQVASSPESPIRIIDGGIYLLIPETAGYLQAAGRTSRLCSGGLLQGLSIVIVDDEKALHLLEKKARYFFEEFSFKLYEPEKVKEIIERVDREREELKKVENIPKDLFKTALVIVESPNKARTLASFFGSPQRRKIHGVDVYEVNALKYTLLIAASKGHVADLVYDLGLFGVEIMDHSFVPHYDTIKRCQNCGEQTVQETCSKCKMPAFDEKREIIEGLRELALESDMVFIATDPDTEGEKIAWDLACYVRPFSPGFKRAEFHEVTKRAFLEAIDEPREINEPLVEAQFIRRIADRWFGFSLSQLLQETFKQRWLSAGRVQTPVLGWIIERERERKEKNYFLRVTADPNIRIEFPLRSKDDVKGLRLHQLHVKLLNIHEEEILPPPPFDTANMLKEASSRFGWSAEETMSLAQELFERGLITYHRTDSFRISGKGISIAKEYIKEKLGENLFHGRTWGDGGAHEGIRPTHPWDKGELLSYIYTTGKTPLSSKAVSLYTLIFRRFIASQMKETKVLKGKVVFSLDGIQKEEELNLKILEAGFSILIPINISPIGKELIEKGELTLDIRESKVIALPKAYPFTQGSLIEMMQKRKLGRPSTYATIIETLLERHYIVQKNGFLFPTKLGIEVYKHLREQYPQYTDEEFTRRLEEEMDLVENGEREYQIVLNELYEGTKEILEFIKSKGS
;
A
#
# COMPACT_ATOMS: atom_id res chain seq x y z
N VAL A 1 18.07 8.27 44.77
CA VAL A 1 19.18 8.44 43.79
C VAL A 1 20.10 9.57 44.22
N ILE A 2 19.61 10.82 44.31
CA ILE A 2 20.38 12.03 44.67
C ILE A 2 21.30 11.82 45.88
N LYS A 3 20.76 11.46 47.06
CA LYS A 3 21.55 11.18 48.27
C LYS A 3 22.71 10.18 48.08
N LYS A 4 22.57 9.24 47.13
CA LYS A 4 23.59 8.22 46.83
C LYS A 4 24.66 8.73 45.86
N LEU A 5 24.33 9.71 45.01
CA LEU A 5 25.29 10.44 44.18
C LEU A 5 26.11 11.41 45.03
N GLU A 6 25.44 12.16 45.90
CA GLU A 6 26.09 13.12 46.82
C GLU A 6 27.07 12.42 47.77
N SER A 7 26.72 11.24 48.29
CA SER A 7 27.63 10.45 49.13
C SER A 7 28.86 9.91 48.40
N LYS A 8 28.87 9.99 47.07
CA LYS A 8 30.00 9.66 46.19
C LYS A 8 30.72 10.92 45.68
N GLY A 9 30.35 12.11 46.17
CA GLY A 9 30.96 13.38 45.78
C GLY A 9 30.41 13.97 44.48
N ILE A 10 29.34 13.42 43.92
CA ILE A 10 28.69 13.93 42.70
C ILE A 10 27.58 14.91 43.11
N LYS A 11 27.67 16.15 42.66
CA LYS A 11 26.67 17.19 42.94
C LYS A 11 25.44 16.96 42.07
N ALA A 12 24.34 16.55 42.70
CA ALA A 12 23.10 16.22 41.99
C ALA A 12 21.93 17.04 42.54
N LEU A 13 21.08 17.58 41.66
CA LEU A 13 19.84 18.25 42.06
C LEU A 13 18.60 17.57 41.48
N SER A 14 17.47 17.72 42.19
CA SER A 14 16.15 17.34 41.68
C SER A 14 15.72 18.29 40.58
N TYR A 15 14.91 17.80 39.62
CA TYR A 15 14.29 18.65 38.60
C TYR A 15 13.41 19.77 39.19
N GLU A 16 12.88 19.59 40.40
CA GLU A 16 12.05 20.58 41.12
C GLU A 16 12.89 21.75 41.65
N GLU A 17 14.17 21.51 41.90
CA GLU A 17 15.15 22.49 42.39
C GLU A 17 16.17 22.83 41.30
N ALA A 18 15.85 22.54 40.04
CA ALA A 18 16.79 22.66 38.93
C ALA A 18 17.23 24.11 38.72
N ASP A 19 18.50 24.38 39.02
CA ASP A 19 19.17 25.61 38.65
C ASP A 19 19.96 25.37 37.35
N ILE A 20 19.36 25.78 36.23
CA ILE A 20 19.95 25.61 34.89
C ILE A 20 21.26 26.41 34.78
N GLU A 21 21.33 27.61 35.37
CA GLU A 21 22.56 28.41 35.32
C GLU A 21 23.70 27.75 36.08
N ALA A 22 23.42 27.20 37.26
CA ALA A 22 24.43 26.47 38.01
C ALA A 22 24.87 25.19 37.29
N PHE A 23 23.95 24.51 36.58
CA PHE A 23 24.30 23.35 35.75
C PHE A 23 25.19 23.73 34.56
N LEU A 24 24.82 24.79 33.82
CA LEU A 24 25.62 25.30 32.69
C LEU A 24 26.99 25.86 33.11
N LYS A 25 27.10 26.38 34.34
CA LYS A 25 28.37 26.84 34.94
C LYS A 25 29.16 25.69 35.59
N GLU A 26 28.80 24.43 35.35
CA GLU A 26 29.43 23.22 35.89
C GLU A 26 29.52 23.20 37.43
N LYS A 27 28.60 23.90 38.11
CA LYS A 27 28.48 23.88 39.59
C LYS A 27 27.68 22.68 40.08
N ILE A 28 26.86 22.08 39.20
CA ILE A 28 26.07 20.87 39.42
C ILE A 28 26.46 19.87 38.34
N ASP A 29 26.74 18.63 38.72
CA ASP A 29 27.20 17.60 37.79
C ASP A 29 26.02 16.87 37.12
N VAL A 30 24.91 16.69 37.85
CA VAL A 30 23.78 15.86 37.39
C VAL A 30 22.42 16.46 37.79
N LEU A 31 21.47 16.50 36.86
CA LEU A 31 20.06 16.76 37.16
C LEU A 31 19.28 15.45 37.14
N VAL A 32 18.43 15.24 38.14
CA VAL A 32 17.67 13.99 38.33
C VAL A 32 16.17 14.28 38.26
N GLY A 33 15.46 13.54 37.39
CA GLY A 33 14.01 13.63 37.27
C GLY A 33 13.37 12.34 36.82
N ILE A 34 12.08 12.41 36.50
CA ILE A 34 11.28 11.25 36.08
C ILE A 34 11.21 11.22 34.56
N ALA A 35 11.46 10.06 33.96
CA ALA A 35 11.36 9.84 32.51
C ALA A 35 9.91 9.77 32.02
N SER A 36 9.16 10.87 32.21
CA SER A 36 7.77 11.02 31.77
C SER A 36 7.66 12.18 30.79
N GLY A 37 6.80 12.05 29.78
CA GLY A 37 6.53 13.13 28.81
C GLY A 37 5.89 14.40 29.42
N ARG A 38 5.63 14.41 30.73
CA ARG A 38 5.18 15.59 31.51
C ARG A 38 6.31 16.21 32.33
N ASN A 39 7.45 15.55 32.48
CA ASN A 39 8.54 16.04 33.34
C ASN A 39 9.31 17.18 32.63
N PRO A 40 9.64 18.28 33.34
CA PRO A 40 10.41 19.39 32.79
C PRO A 40 11.77 18.99 32.22
N LEU A 41 12.51 18.03 32.80
CA LEU A 41 13.80 17.58 32.22
C LEU A 41 13.63 16.84 30.90
N ALA A 42 12.47 16.22 30.65
CA ALA A 42 12.17 15.60 29.37
C ALA A 42 11.60 16.62 28.36
N ARG A 43 10.67 17.50 28.78
CA ARG A 43 9.85 18.32 27.88
C ARG A 43 10.04 19.84 28.00
N GLY A 44 10.42 20.37 29.17
CA GLY A 44 10.28 21.79 29.52
C GLY A 44 11.57 22.61 29.68
N LEU A 45 12.68 22.00 30.10
CA LEU A 45 13.94 22.69 30.35
C LEU A 45 14.84 22.53 29.13
N ASP A 46 15.11 23.62 28.41
CA ASP A 46 16.07 23.60 27.31
C ASP A 46 17.48 23.79 27.84
N ILE A 47 18.24 22.69 27.91
CA ILE A 47 19.63 22.68 28.42
C ILE A 47 20.57 22.36 27.24
N PRO A 48 21.22 23.38 26.62
CA PRO A 48 21.96 23.23 25.37
C PRO A 48 23.12 22.24 25.40
N GLU A 49 23.75 22.06 26.57
CA GLU A 49 25.01 21.33 26.72
C GLU A 49 24.86 19.89 27.20
N THR A 50 23.63 19.37 27.34
CA THR A 50 23.41 18.01 27.83
C THR A 50 24.03 16.97 26.88
N ARG A 51 24.93 16.16 27.41
CA ARG A 51 25.69 15.16 26.63
C ARG A 51 25.16 13.73 26.81
N TYR A 52 24.65 13.45 28.00
CA TYR A 52 24.35 12.12 28.48
C TYR A 52 22.96 12.04 29.10
N ALA A 53 22.25 10.95 28.87
CA ALA A 53 21.02 10.59 29.56
C ALA A 53 21.17 9.19 30.17
N ILE A 54 20.99 9.08 31.48
CA ILE A 54 21.07 7.81 32.19
C ILE A 54 19.70 7.49 32.78
N PHE A 55 19.10 6.40 32.33
CA PHE A 55 17.84 5.89 32.84
C PHE A 55 18.11 4.79 33.85
N ILE A 56 17.73 5.04 35.11
CA ILE A 56 17.82 4.06 36.18
C ILE A 56 16.51 3.27 36.19
N GLY A 57 16.50 2.12 35.53
CA GLY A 57 15.30 1.36 35.20
C GLY A 57 14.70 1.77 33.86
N VAL A 58 13.98 0.84 33.24
CA VAL A 58 13.26 1.07 31.98
C VAL A 58 12.04 1.96 32.25
N PRO A 59 11.88 3.10 31.56
CA PRO A 59 10.71 3.97 31.71
C PRO A 59 9.41 3.22 31.40
N LYS A 60 8.56 3.05 32.41
CA LYS A 60 7.31 2.28 32.32
C LYS A 60 6.30 2.72 33.37
N THR A 61 5.03 2.48 33.07
CA THR A 61 3.89 2.65 33.97
C THR A 61 3.10 1.34 34.06
N PHE A 62 2.44 1.12 35.19
CA PHE A 62 1.57 -0.03 35.42
C PHE A 62 0.13 0.46 35.59
N ILE A 63 -0.78 -0.08 34.77
CA ILE A 63 -2.22 0.16 34.87
C ILE A 63 -2.87 -1.06 35.51
N ASN A 64 -3.59 -0.89 36.63
CA ASN A 64 -4.28 -2.02 37.25
C ASN A 64 -5.58 -2.32 36.48
N LEU A 65 -5.63 -3.44 35.77
CA LEU A 65 -6.77 -3.78 34.91
C LEU A 65 -8.04 -4.14 35.68
N LYS A 66 -7.95 -4.44 36.99
CA LYS A 66 -9.14 -4.69 37.84
C LYS A 66 -9.77 -3.40 38.39
N VAL A 67 -9.02 -2.31 38.47
CA VAL A 67 -9.42 -1.09 39.20
C VAL A 67 -9.55 0.11 38.26
N GLU A 68 -8.74 0.20 37.21
CA GLU A 68 -8.61 1.39 36.39
C GLU A 68 -9.60 1.38 35.22
N THR A 69 -10.47 2.39 35.18
CA THR A 69 -11.68 2.41 34.34
C THR A 69 -11.63 3.42 33.20
N SER A 70 -10.53 4.15 33.04
CA SER A 70 -10.41 5.22 32.04
C SER A 70 -10.45 4.67 30.61
N ALA A 71 -11.02 5.43 29.68
CA ALA A 71 -11.12 5.00 28.28
C ALA A 71 -9.74 4.74 27.64
N ILE A 72 -8.72 5.51 28.05
CA ILE A 72 -7.34 5.35 27.59
C ILE A 72 -6.75 4.03 28.14
N ALA A 73 -6.97 3.71 29.42
CA ALA A 73 -6.52 2.47 30.02
C ALA A 73 -7.14 1.25 29.33
N LEU A 74 -8.47 1.27 29.13
CA LEU A 74 -9.19 0.19 28.43
C LEU A 74 -8.73 0.04 26.97
N PHE A 75 -8.46 1.17 26.30
CA PHE A 75 -7.96 1.15 24.94
C PHE A 75 -6.56 0.55 24.85
N ASN A 76 -5.67 0.97 25.74
CA ASN A 76 -4.32 0.42 25.84
C ASN A 76 -4.36 -1.06 26.17
N ALA A 77 -5.28 -1.51 27.05
CA ALA A 77 -5.47 -2.92 27.38
C ALA A 77 -5.93 -3.74 26.16
N LEU A 78 -6.98 -3.30 25.46
CA LEU A 78 -7.50 -4.00 24.29
C LEU A 78 -6.51 -4.02 23.12
N THR A 79 -5.77 -2.94 22.89
CA THR A 79 -4.72 -2.90 21.85
C THR A 79 -3.54 -3.80 22.20
N SER A 80 -3.18 -3.85 23.48
CA SER A 80 -2.09 -4.67 24.01
C SER A 80 -2.41 -6.17 24.03
N LEU A 81 -3.67 -6.52 24.32
CA LEU A 81 -4.15 -7.91 24.36
C LEU A 81 -4.70 -8.39 23.01
N ARG A 82 -4.60 -7.56 21.97
CA ARG A 82 -5.30 -7.77 20.70
C ARG A 82 -5.07 -9.14 20.07
N LYS A 83 -3.86 -9.70 20.16
CA LYS A 83 -3.52 -11.03 19.63
C LYS A 83 -4.38 -12.13 20.26
N LEU A 84 -4.61 -12.05 21.56
CA LEU A 84 -5.43 -13.01 22.30
C LEU A 84 -6.93 -12.73 22.15
N LEU A 85 -7.27 -11.55 21.62
CA LEU A 85 -8.64 -11.11 21.41
C LEU A 85 -9.04 -11.14 19.92
N GLU A 86 -8.25 -11.77 19.05
CA GLU A 86 -8.47 -11.79 17.61
C GLU A 86 -9.78 -12.50 17.24
N GLU A 87 -10.22 -13.45 18.08
CA GLU A 87 -11.49 -14.16 17.96
C GLU A 87 -12.73 -13.31 18.30
N TYR A 88 -12.54 -12.06 18.76
CA TYR A 88 -13.61 -11.13 19.15
C TYR A 88 -13.66 -9.90 18.22
N PRO A 89 -14.32 -9.98 17.05
CA PRO A 89 -14.36 -8.90 16.07
C PRO A 89 -14.91 -7.57 16.61
N GLU A 90 -15.76 -7.62 17.65
CA GLU A 90 -16.32 -6.46 18.34
C GLU A 90 -15.25 -5.56 18.97
N VAL A 91 -14.12 -6.13 19.41
CA VAL A 91 -13.00 -5.37 19.98
C VAL A 91 -12.50 -4.35 18.97
N GLU A 92 -12.25 -4.78 17.73
CA GLU A 92 -11.76 -3.90 16.67
C GLU A 92 -12.86 -3.05 16.04
N ARG A 93 -14.04 -3.62 15.80
CA ARG A 93 -15.11 -2.96 15.03
C ARG A 93 -15.88 -1.95 15.86
N ARG A 94 -15.94 -2.14 17.18
CA ARG A 94 -16.83 -1.38 18.07
C ARG A 94 -16.08 -0.78 19.25
N TYR A 95 -15.29 -1.55 19.99
CA TYR A 95 -14.71 -1.09 21.25
C TYR A 95 -13.57 -0.10 21.05
N LEU A 96 -12.52 -0.44 20.29
CA LEU A 96 -11.38 0.45 20.05
C LEU A 96 -11.76 1.79 19.40
N PRO A 97 -12.60 1.84 18.33
CA PRO A 97 -13.02 3.11 17.74
C PRO A 97 -13.87 3.97 18.69
N PHE A 98 -14.70 3.34 19.53
CA PHE A 98 -15.49 4.02 20.53
C PHE A 98 -14.59 4.65 21.60
N LEU A 99 -13.69 3.86 22.21
CA LEU A 99 -12.78 4.32 23.25
C LEU A 99 -11.91 5.48 22.76
N ARG A 100 -11.36 5.40 21.53
CA ARG A 100 -10.57 6.49 20.93
C ARG A 100 -11.35 7.80 20.84
N ARG A 101 -12.66 7.76 20.56
CA ARG A 101 -13.51 8.94 20.45
C ARG A 101 -13.72 9.65 21.79
N ILE A 102 -13.54 8.95 22.90
CA ILE A 102 -13.86 9.43 24.25
C ILE A 102 -12.62 9.63 25.12
N PHE A 103 -11.40 9.56 24.58
CA PHE A 103 -10.15 9.73 25.36
C PHE A 103 -10.11 10.99 26.21
N GLU A 104 -10.65 12.09 25.70
CA GLU A 104 -10.65 13.40 26.37
C GLU A 104 -12.02 13.78 26.95
N ARG A 105 -12.99 12.85 26.93
CA ARG A 105 -14.34 13.10 27.44
C ARG A 105 -14.49 12.56 28.85
N GLU A 106 -15.05 13.38 29.72
CA GLU A 106 -15.52 12.92 31.03
C GLU A 106 -16.68 11.93 30.85
N GLU A 107 -16.63 10.83 31.60
CA GLU A 107 -17.59 9.73 31.50
C GLU A 107 -19.03 10.16 31.83
N GLU A 108 -19.18 11.09 32.76
CA GLU A 108 -20.45 11.66 33.20
C GLU A 108 -21.14 12.49 32.08
N LYS A 109 -20.36 13.00 31.13
CA LYS A 109 -20.85 13.78 29.97
C LYS A 109 -21.16 12.90 28.75
N LEU A 110 -21.00 11.58 28.87
CA LEU A 110 -21.32 10.64 27.79
C LEU A 110 -22.83 10.39 27.72
N THR A 111 -23.33 10.08 26.51
CA THR A 111 -24.72 9.65 26.33
C THR A 111 -24.96 8.31 27.02
N GLU A 112 -26.20 8.02 27.42
CA GLU A 112 -26.58 6.76 28.07
C GLU A 112 -26.14 5.52 27.24
N ARG A 113 -26.29 5.59 25.92
CA ARG A 113 -25.79 4.55 24.98
C ARG A 113 -24.28 4.37 25.04
N SER A 114 -23.53 5.45 25.19
CA SER A 114 -22.06 5.43 25.28
C SER A 114 -21.61 4.89 26.64
N GLN A 115 -22.27 5.27 27.72
CA GLN A 115 -22.00 4.72 29.06
C GLN A 115 -22.27 3.21 29.09
N LYS A 116 -23.38 2.76 28.49
CA LYS A 116 -23.69 1.33 28.36
C LYS A 116 -22.60 0.56 27.61
N LEU A 117 -22.09 1.11 26.52
CA LEU A 117 -20.99 0.51 25.76
C LEU A 117 -19.67 0.50 26.55
N LEU A 118 -19.38 1.57 27.31
CA LEU A 118 -18.19 1.61 28.17
C LEU A 118 -18.25 0.52 29.26
N SER A 119 -19.42 0.32 29.86
CA SER A 119 -19.66 -0.76 30.83
C SER A 119 -19.55 -2.16 30.20
N GLU A 120 -20.08 -2.34 28.98
CA GLU A 120 -19.92 -3.57 28.19
C GLU A 120 -18.44 -3.90 27.96
N ILE A 121 -17.63 -2.91 27.61
CA ILE A 121 -16.18 -3.06 27.41
C ILE A 121 -15.46 -3.46 28.71
N ARG A 122 -15.82 -2.82 29.83
CA ARG A 122 -15.25 -3.14 31.15
C ARG A 122 -15.57 -4.57 31.55
N LEU A 123 -16.83 -4.98 31.39
CA LEU A 123 -17.27 -6.33 31.69
C LEU A 123 -16.52 -7.35 30.82
N PHE A 124 -16.45 -7.10 29.51
CA PHE A 124 -15.72 -7.96 28.57
C PHE A 124 -14.27 -8.16 28.99
N LEU A 125 -13.54 -7.09 29.31
CA LEU A 125 -12.16 -7.20 29.78
C LEU A 125 -12.07 -7.92 31.13
N SER A 126 -12.96 -7.61 32.07
CA SER A 126 -12.99 -8.23 33.40
C SER A 126 -13.22 -9.75 33.32
N GLU A 127 -14.12 -10.21 32.45
CA GLU A 127 -14.39 -11.63 32.23
C GLU A 127 -13.15 -12.34 31.68
N ARG A 128 -12.47 -11.75 30.68
CA ARG A 128 -11.25 -12.33 30.09
C ARG A 128 -10.09 -12.39 31.08
N ILE A 129 -9.92 -11.33 31.85
CA ILE A 129 -8.84 -11.24 32.83
C ILE A 129 -9.08 -12.18 34.02
N SER A 130 -10.32 -12.61 34.25
CA SER A 130 -10.67 -13.58 35.29
C SER A 130 -10.50 -15.04 34.84
N ASP A 131 -10.30 -15.29 33.55
CA ASP A 131 -10.07 -16.61 32.97
C ASP A 131 -8.60 -17.07 33.21
N PRO A 132 -8.37 -18.15 33.99
CA PRO A 132 -7.03 -18.67 34.25
C PRO A 132 -6.28 -19.11 33.00
N GLU A 133 -6.98 -19.62 31.99
CA GLU A 133 -6.36 -20.09 30.74
C GLU A 133 -5.87 -18.89 29.92
N PHE A 134 -6.69 -17.83 29.83
CA PHE A 134 -6.31 -16.56 29.24
C PHE A 134 -5.07 -15.97 29.94
N LEU A 135 -5.03 -15.96 31.28
CA LEU A 135 -3.88 -15.44 32.02
C LEU A 135 -2.60 -16.26 31.82
N ALA A 136 -2.70 -17.58 31.67
CA ALA A 136 -1.55 -18.43 31.38
C ALA A 136 -0.99 -18.17 29.97
N GLN A 137 -1.86 -17.98 28.97
CA GLN A 137 -1.47 -17.59 27.61
C GLN A 137 -0.81 -16.21 27.58
N VAL A 138 -1.37 -15.27 28.35
CA VAL A 138 -0.79 -13.95 28.55
C VAL A 138 0.60 -14.05 29.20
N ALA A 139 0.78 -14.81 30.28
CA ALA A 139 2.04 -14.83 31.04
C ALA A 139 3.21 -15.48 30.28
N SER A 140 2.92 -16.46 29.42
CA SER A 140 3.90 -17.22 28.65
C SER A 140 4.49 -16.44 27.46
N SER A 141 3.82 -15.38 26.99
CA SER A 141 4.32 -14.56 25.90
C SER A 141 5.42 -13.58 26.36
N PRO A 142 6.62 -13.57 25.75
CA PRO A 142 7.66 -12.58 26.03
C PRO A 142 7.22 -11.15 25.65
N GLU A 143 6.29 -11.01 24.71
CA GLU A 143 5.69 -9.74 24.30
C GLU A 143 4.52 -9.31 25.19
N SER A 144 4.18 -10.10 26.21
CA SER A 144 3.03 -9.79 27.04
C SER A 144 3.25 -8.54 27.88
N PRO A 145 2.41 -7.51 27.67
CA PRO A 145 2.42 -6.32 28.49
C PRO A 145 1.76 -6.57 29.84
N ILE A 146 1.25 -7.76 30.17
CA ILE A 146 0.62 -7.99 31.48
C ILE A 146 1.64 -8.50 32.51
N ARG A 147 1.46 -8.07 33.76
CA ARG A 147 2.13 -8.56 34.95
C ARG A 147 1.12 -8.95 36.01
N ILE A 148 1.43 -10.02 36.73
CA ILE A 148 0.72 -10.40 37.94
C ILE A 148 1.62 -9.97 39.09
N ILE A 149 1.17 -8.98 39.87
CA ILE A 149 1.91 -8.44 41.02
C ILE A 149 0.97 -8.49 42.22
N ASP A 150 1.33 -9.22 43.28
CA ASP A 150 0.57 -9.34 44.52
C ASP A 150 -0.92 -9.69 44.33
N GLY A 151 -1.25 -10.58 43.37
CA GLY A 151 -2.62 -10.98 43.05
C GLY A 151 -3.44 -9.99 42.21
N GLY A 152 -2.87 -8.82 41.91
CA GLY A 152 -3.36 -7.85 40.94
C GLY A 152 -2.85 -8.13 39.53
N ILE A 153 -3.63 -7.75 38.51
CA ILE A 153 -3.29 -7.93 37.10
C ILE A 153 -3.06 -6.55 36.50
N TYR A 154 -1.82 -6.29 36.13
CA TYR A 154 -1.35 -4.99 35.69
C TYR A 154 -0.95 -5.02 34.23
N LEU A 155 -1.26 -3.96 33.50
CA LEU A 155 -0.75 -3.70 32.16
C LEU A 155 0.47 -2.78 32.26
N LEU A 156 1.63 -3.32 31.91
CA LEU A 156 2.88 -2.63 31.69
C LEU A 156 2.83 -1.84 30.37
N ILE A 157 2.97 -0.53 30.49
CA ILE A 157 3.04 0.39 29.36
C ILE A 157 4.42 1.04 29.38
N PRO A 158 5.25 0.85 28.34
CA PRO A 158 6.50 1.59 28.25
C PRO A 158 6.23 3.08 28.04
N GLU A 159 6.97 3.93 28.75
CA GLU A 159 6.92 5.40 28.64
C GLU A 159 7.76 5.87 27.43
N THR A 160 7.40 5.40 26.23
CA THR A 160 8.16 5.64 25.00
C THR A 160 8.37 7.12 24.71
N ALA A 161 7.33 7.95 24.87
CA ALA A 161 7.45 9.39 24.65
C ALA A 161 8.41 10.05 25.65
N GLY A 162 8.33 9.67 26.93
CA GLY A 162 9.22 10.19 27.97
C GLY A 162 10.68 9.79 27.74
N TYR A 163 10.91 8.53 27.36
CA TYR A 163 12.23 8.03 26.98
C TYR A 163 12.80 8.79 25.77
N LEU A 164 12.08 8.84 24.65
CA LEU A 164 12.56 9.47 23.41
C LEU A 164 12.81 10.97 23.61
N GLN A 165 11.97 11.66 24.38
CA GLN A 165 12.18 13.08 24.70
C GLN A 165 13.45 13.27 25.53
N ALA A 166 13.61 12.53 26.63
CA ALA A 166 14.77 12.67 27.51
C ALA A 166 16.08 12.24 26.81
N ALA A 167 16.08 11.13 26.07
CA ALA A 167 17.22 10.70 25.27
C ALA A 167 17.53 11.71 24.16
N GLY A 168 16.50 12.23 23.49
CA GLY A 168 16.63 13.24 22.44
C GLY A 168 17.27 14.55 22.93
N ARG A 169 17.18 14.91 24.21
CA ARG A 169 17.87 16.10 24.75
C ARG A 169 19.39 16.01 24.70
N THR A 170 19.95 14.81 24.53
CA THR A 170 21.40 14.60 24.43
C THR A 170 21.96 14.86 23.03
N SER A 171 21.09 14.93 22.02
CA SER A 171 21.45 15.12 20.61
C SER A 171 20.73 16.35 20.07
N ARG A 172 21.47 17.24 19.40
CA ARG A 172 20.90 18.49 18.88
C ARG A 172 21.33 18.73 17.45
N LEU A 173 20.41 19.23 16.65
CA LEU A 173 20.75 19.82 15.37
C LEU A 173 21.38 21.20 15.63
N CYS A 174 22.60 21.38 15.16
CA CYS A 174 23.36 22.62 15.26
C CYS A 174 23.88 23.01 13.87
N SER A 175 24.56 24.15 13.79
CA SER A 175 25.16 24.64 12.55
C SER A 175 26.06 23.59 11.88
N GLY A 176 26.83 22.80 12.65
CA GLY A 176 27.71 21.75 12.14
C GLY A 176 27.03 20.40 11.84
N GLY A 177 25.71 20.29 11.91
CA GLY A 177 24.95 19.05 11.73
C GLY A 177 24.34 18.52 13.03
N LEU A 178 24.03 17.21 13.07
CA LEU A 178 23.43 16.57 14.25
C LEU A 178 24.52 16.09 15.22
N LEU A 179 24.60 16.71 16.40
CA LEU A 179 25.52 16.31 17.46
C LEU A 179 25.13 14.95 18.03
N GLN A 180 26.11 14.09 18.24
CA GLN A 180 25.89 12.81 18.88
C GLN A 180 25.59 13.00 20.38
N GLY A 181 24.72 12.15 20.88
CA GLY A 181 24.40 12.04 22.30
C GLY A 181 24.44 10.58 22.73
N LEU A 182 24.57 10.34 24.03
CA LEU A 182 24.61 9.00 24.59
C LEU A 182 23.47 8.80 25.60
N SER A 183 22.64 7.80 25.34
CA SER A 183 21.59 7.33 26.24
C SER A 183 21.96 5.95 26.77
N ILE A 184 22.02 5.79 28.09
CA ILE A 184 22.25 4.51 28.77
C ILE A 184 21.00 4.15 29.58
N VAL A 185 20.53 2.91 29.44
CA VAL A 185 19.42 2.37 30.24
C VAL A 185 19.94 1.24 31.10
N ILE A 186 19.82 1.39 32.42
CA ILE A 186 20.04 0.30 33.37
C ILE A 186 18.78 -0.54 33.39
N VAL A 187 18.85 -1.74 32.83
CA VAL A 187 17.69 -2.61 32.60
C VAL A 187 17.29 -3.28 33.91
N ASP A 188 16.09 -2.98 34.39
CA ASP A 188 15.46 -3.62 35.55
C ASP A 188 14.31 -4.58 35.17
N ASP A 189 13.81 -4.50 33.94
CA ASP A 189 12.80 -5.37 33.34
C ASP A 189 13.05 -5.52 31.84
N GLU A 190 13.55 -6.68 31.41
CA GLU A 190 13.88 -6.96 30.01
C GLU A 190 12.66 -6.92 29.08
N LYS A 191 11.50 -7.38 29.56
CA LYS A 191 10.26 -7.34 28.78
C LYS A 191 9.80 -5.90 28.57
N ALA A 192 9.96 -5.05 29.58
CA ALA A 192 9.67 -3.61 29.43
C ALA A 192 10.60 -2.96 28.41
N LEU A 193 11.89 -3.31 28.41
CA LEU A 193 12.87 -2.82 27.43
C LEU A 193 12.47 -3.22 26.02
N HIS A 194 12.09 -4.49 25.83
CA HIS A 194 11.67 -5.01 24.54
C HIS A 194 10.43 -4.28 24.01
N LEU A 195 9.41 -4.06 24.85
CA LEU A 195 8.21 -3.30 24.48
C LEU A 195 8.52 -1.82 24.20
N LEU A 196 9.44 -1.21 24.96
CA LEU A 196 9.91 0.15 24.74
C LEU A 196 10.58 0.28 23.37
N GLU A 197 11.50 -0.64 23.04
CA GLU A 197 12.18 -0.69 21.75
C GLU A 197 11.19 -0.84 20.60
N LYS A 198 10.26 -1.81 20.71
CA LYS A 198 9.22 -2.05 19.70
C LYS A 198 8.35 -0.82 19.45
N LYS A 199 7.89 -0.15 20.50
CA LYS A 199 7.12 1.10 20.33
C LYS A 199 7.96 2.26 19.82
N ALA A 200 9.24 2.35 20.20
CA ALA A 200 10.15 3.37 19.68
C ALA A 200 10.38 3.21 18.17
N ARG A 201 10.42 1.97 17.67
CA ARG A 201 10.51 1.67 16.22
C ARG A 201 9.34 2.21 15.39
N TYR A 202 8.18 2.46 15.99
CA TYR A 202 7.08 3.16 15.32
C TYR A 202 7.40 4.61 14.97
N PHE A 203 8.29 5.26 15.73
CA PHE A 203 8.73 6.64 15.48
C PHE A 203 10.06 6.68 14.74
N PHE A 204 10.94 5.73 15.01
CA PHE A 204 12.29 5.65 14.46
C PHE A 204 12.61 4.21 14.04
N GLU A 205 12.44 3.88 12.76
CA GLU A 205 12.50 2.49 12.24
C GLU A 205 13.78 1.73 12.67
N GLU A 206 14.94 2.40 12.66
CA GLU A 206 16.25 1.80 13.01
C GLU A 206 16.57 1.83 14.51
N PHE A 207 15.60 2.16 15.36
CA PHE A 207 15.79 2.22 16.80
C PHE A 207 16.09 0.84 17.38
N SER A 208 17.24 0.71 18.02
CA SER A 208 17.62 -0.49 18.78
C SER A 208 18.48 -0.15 19.99
N PHE A 209 18.30 -0.91 21.07
CA PHE A 209 19.25 -0.88 22.17
C PHE A 209 20.46 -1.76 21.84
N LYS A 210 21.65 -1.29 22.22
CA LYS A 210 22.89 -2.07 22.14
C LYS A 210 23.32 -2.49 23.55
N LEU A 211 23.95 -3.65 23.67
CA LEU A 211 24.53 -4.09 24.94
C LEU A 211 25.63 -3.11 25.37
N TYR A 212 25.72 -2.90 26.68
CA TYR A 212 26.71 -2.01 27.27
C TYR A 212 28.10 -2.66 27.21
N GLU A 213 29.01 -2.06 26.46
CA GLU A 213 30.41 -2.46 26.38
C GLU A 213 31.28 -1.26 26.81
N PRO A 214 32.05 -1.35 27.91
CA PRO A 214 32.79 -0.22 28.46
C PRO A 214 33.69 0.51 27.46
N GLU A 215 34.39 -0.23 26.60
CA GLU A 215 35.32 0.35 25.61
C GLU A 215 34.57 1.15 24.55
N LYS A 216 33.51 0.59 23.96
CA LYS A 216 32.66 1.29 22.97
C LYS A 216 32.00 2.53 23.57
N VAL A 217 31.55 2.45 24.82
CA VAL A 217 30.94 3.59 25.51
C VAL A 217 31.96 4.70 25.71
N LYS A 218 33.19 4.36 26.07
CA LYS A 218 34.29 5.33 26.19
C LYS A 218 34.58 6.03 24.86
N GLU A 219 34.63 5.28 23.76
CA GLU A 219 34.79 5.86 22.42
C GLU A 219 33.66 6.83 22.04
N ILE A 220 32.41 6.49 22.40
CA ILE A 220 31.25 7.38 22.18
C ILE A 220 31.40 8.66 23.00
N ILE A 221 31.75 8.55 24.28
CA ILE A 221 32.00 9.71 25.17
C ILE A 221 33.06 10.63 24.58
N GLU A 222 34.22 10.08 24.19
CA GLU A 222 35.32 10.87 23.60
C GLU A 222 34.92 11.59 22.31
N ARG A 223 34.04 10.99 21.50
CA ARG A 223 33.50 11.62 20.29
C ARG A 223 32.47 12.71 20.61
N VAL A 224 31.55 12.43 21.53
CA VAL A 224 30.53 13.37 22.03
C VAL A 224 31.20 14.65 22.56
N ASP A 225 32.26 14.50 23.34
CA ASP A 225 33.00 15.63 23.92
C ASP A 225 33.78 16.40 22.85
N ARG A 226 34.46 15.70 21.94
CA ARG A 226 35.20 16.30 20.82
C ARG A 226 34.33 17.14 19.90
N GLU A 227 33.17 16.61 19.47
CA GLU A 227 32.22 17.34 18.62
C GLU A 227 31.79 18.66 19.26
N ARG A 228 31.57 18.68 20.58
CA ARG A 228 31.17 19.86 21.34
C ARG A 228 32.31 20.85 21.53
N GLU A 229 33.53 20.38 21.77
CA GLU A 229 34.72 21.24 21.83
C GLU A 229 35.04 21.89 20.48
N GLU A 230 34.91 21.13 19.39
CA GLU A 230 35.07 21.65 18.03
C GLU A 230 34.04 22.74 17.75
N LEU A 231 32.78 22.55 18.16
CA LEU A 231 31.74 23.56 17.99
C LEU A 231 32.04 24.87 18.73
N LYS A 232 32.63 24.79 19.94
CA LYS A 232 33.04 25.98 20.71
C LYS A 232 34.14 26.79 20.03
N LYS A 233 34.89 26.19 19.09
CA LYS A 233 36.00 26.83 18.36
C LYS A 233 35.57 27.48 17.04
N VAL A 234 34.34 27.26 16.57
CA VAL A 234 33.84 27.83 15.31
C VAL A 234 33.34 29.25 15.54
N GLU A 235 34.20 30.26 15.30
CA GLU A 235 33.83 31.69 15.40
C GLU A 235 32.96 32.18 14.22
N ASN A 236 33.06 31.54 13.05
CA ASN A 236 32.26 31.84 11.86
C ASN A 236 31.62 30.56 11.33
N ILE A 237 30.29 30.49 11.42
CA ILE A 237 29.51 29.40 10.84
C ILE A 237 29.61 29.50 9.31
N PRO A 238 30.08 28.47 8.58
CA PRO A 238 30.01 28.44 7.12
C PRO A 238 28.56 28.70 6.66
N LYS A 239 28.36 29.68 5.78
CA LYS A 239 27.03 30.05 5.26
C LYS A 239 26.30 28.90 4.53
N ASP A 240 27.04 27.89 4.08
CA ASP A 240 26.54 26.83 3.20
C ASP A 240 26.11 25.52 3.91
N LEU A 241 26.01 25.51 5.25
CA LEU A 241 25.75 24.28 6.01
C LEU A 241 24.31 23.74 5.91
N PHE A 242 23.33 24.61 5.65
CA PHE A 242 21.93 24.23 5.47
C PHE A 242 21.41 24.82 4.17
N LYS A 243 21.02 23.97 3.22
CA LYS A 243 20.36 24.40 1.99
C LYS A 243 18.86 24.31 2.16
N THR A 244 18.17 25.32 1.67
CA THR A 244 16.71 25.32 1.55
C THR A 244 16.35 24.53 0.29
N ALA A 245 15.54 23.49 0.41
CA ALA A 245 15.17 22.66 -0.73
C ALA A 245 13.65 22.49 -0.83
N LEU A 246 13.09 22.89 -1.98
CA LEU A 246 11.69 22.64 -2.31
C LEU A 246 11.55 21.20 -2.80
N VAL A 247 10.62 20.45 -2.23
CA VAL A 247 10.26 19.09 -2.64
C VAL A 247 8.83 19.12 -3.15
N ILE A 248 8.66 18.84 -4.44
CA ILE A 248 7.34 18.83 -5.10
C ILE A 248 6.91 17.38 -5.32
N VAL A 249 5.78 16.99 -4.76
CA VAL A 249 5.15 15.66 -4.96
C VAL A 249 3.82 15.78 -5.68
N GLU A 250 3.28 14.67 -6.18
CA GLU A 250 1.99 14.65 -6.87
C GLU A 250 0.79 14.76 -5.92
N SER A 251 0.82 14.12 -4.74
CA SER A 251 -0.33 14.01 -3.85
C SER A 251 -0.14 14.72 -2.49
N PRO A 252 -1.20 15.34 -1.92
CA PRO A 252 -1.13 15.95 -0.58
C PRO A 252 -0.85 14.96 0.55
N ASN A 253 -1.30 13.70 0.42
CA ASN A 253 -1.04 12.66 1.42
C ASN A 253 0.45 12.33 1.47
N LYS A 254 1.10 12.15 0.31
CA LYS A 254 2.54 11.90 0.22
C LYS A 254 3.33 13.06 0.83
N ALA A 255 2.96 14.31 0.53
CA ALA A 255 3.60 15.49 1.13
C ALA A 255 3.54 15.47 2.67
N ARG A 256 2.35 15.18 3.23
CA ARG A 256 2.14 15.08 4.68
C ARG A 256 2.92 13.91 5.30
N THR A 257 2.94 12.76 4.63
CA THR A 257 3.67 11.57 5.09
C THR A 257 5.16 11.86 5.15
N LEU A 258 5.75 12.42 4.08
CA LEU A 258 7.16 12.80 4.03
C LEU A 258 7.52 13.80 5.14
N ALA A 259 6.70 14.84 5.32
CA ALA A 259 6.89 15.82 6.37
C ALA A 259 6.86 15.19 7.78
N SER A 260 5.98 14.20 8.00
CA SER A 260 5.85 13.51 9.29
C SER A 260 7.08 12.71 9.71
N PHE A 261 7.98 12.36 8.79
CA PHE A 261 9.22 11.63 9.11
C PHE A 261 10.24 12.45 9.91
N PHE A 262 10.06 13.77 9.92
CA PHE A 262 10.93 14.73 10.58
C PHE A 262 10.26 15.39 11.78
N GLY A 263 9.13 14.83 12.26
CA GLY A 263 8.40 15.30 13.42
C GLY A 263 7.12 16.05 13.06
N SER A 264 6.81 17.10 13.81
CA SER A 264 5.64 17.94 13.55
C SER A 264 6.02 19.10 12.62
N PRO A 265 5.57 19.09 11.34
CA PRO A 265 5.95 20.14 10.41
C PRO A 265 5.27 21.46 10.75
N GLN A 266 5.94 22.58 10.44
CA GLN A 266 5.25 23.85 10.32
C GLN A 266 4.45 23.85 9.02
N ARG A 267 3.24 24.40 9.03
CA ARG A 267 2.38 24.47 7.86
C ARG A 267 2.09 25.93 7.54
N ARG A 268 2.34 26.33 6.30
CA ARG A 268 1.86 27.59 5.74
C ARG A 268 1.12 27.33 4.43
N LYS A 269 0.42 28.36 3.95
CA LYS A 269 -0.32 28.30 2.69
C LYS A 269 0.13 29.45 1.79
N ILE A 270 0.52 29.11 0.57
CA ILE A 270 0.97 30.05 -0.48
C ILE A 270 0.11 29.79 -1.70
N HIS A 271 -0.63 30.79 -2.19
CA HIS A 271 -1.53 30.65 -3.37
C HIS A 271 -2.41 29.37 -3.33
N GLY A 272 -2.97 29.06 -2.16
CA GLY A 272 -3.79 27.85 -1.99
C GLY A 272 -3.03 26.52 -1.85
N VAL A 273 -1.71 26.51 -2.06
CA VAL A 273 -0.81 25.36 -1.86
C VAL A 273 -0.47 25.22 -0.38
N ASP A 274 -0.70 24.03 0.17
CA ASP A 274 -0.21 23.68 1.51
C ASP A 274 1.28 23.33 1.43
N VAL A 275 2.08 24.02 2.24
CA VAL A 275 3.53 23.85 2.32
C VAL A 275 3.88 23.37 3.72
N TYR A 276 4.61 22.27 3.79
CA TYR A 276 5.12 21.70 5.03
C TYR A 276 6.61 21.98 5.16
N GLU A 277 7.01 22.71 6.19
CA GLU A 277 8.40 23.03 6.47
C GLU A 277 8.96 22.10 7.54
N VAL A 278 10.06 21.44 7.23
CA VAL A 278 10.75 20.52 8.15
C VAL A 278 12.26 20.64 8.02
N ASN A 279 12.96 20.48 9.14
CA ASN A 279 14.42 20.39 9.14
C ASN A 279 14.86 18.94 9.02
N ALA A 280 15.60 18.63 7.95
CA ALA A 280 16.08 17.31 7.60
C ALA A 280 17.60 17.32 7.41
N LEU A 281 18.35 17.13 8.50
CA LEU A 281 19.82 17.02 8.54
C LEU A 281 20.58 18.10 7.76
N LYS A 282 20.72 17.96 6.43
CA LYS A 282 21.41 18.90 5.51
C LYS A 282 20.49 19.96 4.91
N TYR A 283 19.18 19.76 4.97
CA TYR A 283 18.20 20.58 4.29
C TYR A 283 17.15 21.15 5.24
N THR A 284 16.72 22.38 4.97
CA THR A 284 15.39 22.84 5.37
C THR A 284 14.45 22.56 4.19
N LEU A 285 13.58 21.57 4.35
CA LEU A 285 12.70 21.09 3.28
C LEU A 285 11.40 21.87 3.30
N LEU A 286 11.02 22.40 2.13
CA LEU A 286 9.69 22.92 1.85
C LEU A 286 8.95 21.88 1.02
N ILE A 287 8.02 21.13 1.60
CA ILE A 287 7.33 20.02 0.91
C ILE A 287 5.95 20.49 0.47
N ALA A 288 5.68 20.45 -0.84
CA ALA A 288 4.44 20.90 -1.46
C ALA A 288 3.90 19.86 -2.46
N ALA A 289 2.59 19.91 -2.73
CA ALA A 289 1.92 18.99 -3.66
C ALA A 289 1.31 19.70 -4.87
N SER A 290 1.52 19.15 -6.06
CA SER A 290 0.92 19.62 -7.31
C SER A 290 -0.55 19.19 -7.49
N LYS A 291 -1.03 18.24 -6.68
CA LYS A 291 -2.37 17.62 -6.73
C LYS A 291 -2.65 16.87 -8.04
N GLY A 292 -1.69 16.07 -8.51
CA GLY A 292 -1.72 15.36 -9.79
C GLY A 292 -1.22 16.22 -10.96
N HIS A 293 -1.63 15.89 -12.19
CA HIS A 293 -1.26 16.64 -13.39
C HIS A 293 -1.57 18.14 -13.27
N VAL A 294 -0.69 18.97 -13.80
CA VAL A 294 -0.85 20.43 -13.84
C VAL A 294 -1.31 20.94 -15.20
N ALA A 295 -0.97 20.21 -16.27
CA ALA A 295 -1.31 20.55 -17.64
C ALA A 295 -1.79 19.30 -18.40
N ASP A 296 -2.59 19.51 -19.44
CA ASP A 296 -3.04 18.46 -20.36
C ASP A 296 -3.12 19.01 -21.80
N LEU A 297 -3.21 18.11 -22.77
CA LEU A 297 -3.18 18.43 -24.19
C LEU A 297 -4.44 19.22 -24.59
N VAL A 298 -4.26 20.35 -25.27
CA VAL A 298 -5.36 21.19 -25.77
C VAL A 298 -6.17 20.47 -26.85
N TYR A 299 -7.33 21.02 -27.24
CA TYR A 299 -8.26 20.33 -28.16
C TYR A 299 -8.32 20.97 -29.56
N ASP A 300 -8.02 22.25 -29.64
CA ASP A 300 -8.41 23.16 -30.71
C ASP A 300 -7.24 23.62 -31.60
N LEU A 301 -6.01 23.20 -31.28
CA LEU A 301 -4.83 23.44 -32.08
C LEU A 301 -4.41 22.20 -32.88
N GLY A 302 -4.00 22.39 -34.13
CA GLY A 302 -3.53 21.33 -35.01
C GLY A 302 -4.51 20.14 -35.10
N LEU A 303 -3.98 18.93 -35.11
CA LEU A 303 -4.77 17.71 -35.00
C LEU A 303 -4.98 17.34 -33.53
N PHE A 304 -6.14 17.74 -32.99
CA PHE A 304 -6.58 17.42 -31.61
C PHE A 304 -5.60 17.81 -30.50
N GLY A 305 -4.88 18.92 -30.68
CA GLY A 305 -3.88 19.45 -29.74
C GLY A 305 -2.43 19.29 -30.19
N VAL A 306 -2.19 18.65 -31.33
CA VAL A 306 -0.83 18.42 -31.85
C VAL A 306 -0.66 19.20 -33.15
N GLU A 307 0.24 20.17 -33.15
CA GLU A 307 0.64 20.88 -34.35
C GLU A 307 1.59 20.00 -35.17
N ILE A 308 1.39 20.02 -36.49
CA ILE A 308 2.11 19.18 -37.43
C ILE A 308 2.95 20.10 -38.30
N MET A 309 4.25 19.97 -38.16
CA MET A 309 5.25 20.65 -38.98
C MET A 309 6.00 19.61 -39.82
N ASP A 310 6.81 20.03 -40.78
CA ASP A 310 7.54 19.11 -41.67
C ASP A 310 8.35 18.07 -40.87
N HIS A 311 7.83 16.84 -40.80
CA HIS A 311 8.37 15.70 -40.05
C HIS A 311 8.52 15.89 -38.52
N SER A 312 7.78 16.83 -37.92
CA SER A 312 7.76 16.99 -36.46
C SER A 312 6.37 17.28 -35.89
N PHE A 313 6.05 16.63 -34.79
CA PHE A 313 4.80 16.72 -34.05
C PHE A 313 5.03 17.48 -32.75
N VAL A 314 4.35 18.62 -32.60
CA VAL A 314 4.49 19.52 -31.45
C VAL A 314 3.19 19.51 -30.64
N PRO A 315 3.15 18.81 -29.49
CA PRO A 315 1.97 18.79 -28.65
C PRO A 315 1.83 20.08 -27.83
N HIS A 316 0.65 20.70 -27.88
CA HIS A 316 0.33 21.92 -27.15
C HIS A 316 -0.43 21.60 -25.86
N TYR A 317 0.08 22.10 -24.74
CA TYR A 317 -0.50 21.87 -23.42
C TYR A 317 -1.01 23.17 -22.81
N ASP A 318 -2.08 23.07 -22.02
CA ASP A 318 -2.59 24.16 -21.19
C ASP A 318 -2.93 23.64 -19.79
N THR A 319 -3.07 24.54 -18.82
CA THR A 319 -3.39 24.22 -17.44
C THR A 319 -4.73 23.50 -17.32
N ILE A 320 -4.78 22.50 -16.44
CA ILE A 320 -6.02 21.77 -16.16
C ILE A 320 -6.92 22.63 -15.27
N LYS A 321 -8.12 22.90 -15.78
CA LYS A 321 -9.19 23.65 -15.14
C LYS A 321 -10.27 22.68 -14.65
N ARG A 322 -10.97 23.03 -13.58
CA ARG A 322 -12.03 22.21 -13.00
C ARG A 322 -13.37 22.92 -13.09
N CYS A 323 -14.37 22.24 -13.64
CA CYS A 323 -15.73 22.76 -13.70
C CYS A 323 -16.30 22.95 -12.29
N GLN A 324 -16.79 24.17 -11.99
CA GLN A 324 -17.37 24.48 -10.68
C GLN A 324 -18.69 23.75 -10.41
N ASN A 325 -19.45 23.41 -11.45
CA ASN A 325 -20.74 22.74 -11.32
C ASN A 325 -20.63 21.21 -11.21
N CYS A 326 -19.98 20.54 -12.18
CA CYS A 326 -19.96 19.08 -12.24
C CYS A 326 -18.61 18.43 -11.92
N GLY A 327 -17.57 19.23 -11.63
CA GLY A 327 -16.24 18.73 -11.25
C GLY A 327 -15.38 18.18 -12.39
N GLU A 328 -15.90 18.13 -13.63
CA GLU A 328 -15.17 17.70 -14.84
C GLU A 328 -13.88 18.51 -15.04
N GLN A 329 -12.80 17.82 -15.43
CA GLN A 329 -11.54 18.45 -15.80
C GLN A 329 -11.54 18.83 -17.28
N THR A 330 -11.00 20.00 -17.60
CA THR A 330 -10.91 20.51 -18.97
C THR A 330 -9.74 21.47 -19.08
N VAL A 331 -9.21 21.66 -20.28
CA VAL A 331 -8.25 22.76 -20.55
C VAL A 331 -8.95 24.01 -21.10
N GLN A 332 -10.25 23.91 -21.43
CA GLN A 332 -11.04 25.02 -21.95
C GLN A 332 -11.63 25.89 -20.83
N GLU A 333 -11.91 27.16 -21.13
CA GLU A 333 -12.59 28.09 -20.21
C GLU A 333 -14.01 27.64 -19.80
N THR A 334 -14.64 26.80 -20.62
CA THR A 334 -15.96 26.23 -20.34
C THR A 334 -15.93 24.72 -20.30
N CYS A 335 -16.73 24.13 -19.42
CA CYS A 335 -16.86 22.70 -19.25
C CYS A 335 -17.45 22.05 -20.50
N SER A 336 -16.78 21.04 -21.05
CA SER A 336 -17.26 20.28 -22.21
C SER A 336 -18.63 19.62 -21.97
N LYS A 337 -18.88 19.16 -20.74
CA LYS A 337 -20.07 18.41 -20.32
C LYS A 337 -21.29 19.27 -19.98
N CYS A 338 -21.12 20.32 -19.17
CA CYS A 338 -22.24 21.14 -18.68
C CYS A 338 -22.19 22.61 -19.13
N LYS A 339 -21.18 23.00 -19.90
CA LYS A 339 -21.00 24.36 -20.48
C LYS A 339 -20.83 25.49 -19.44
N MET A 340 -20.72 25.17 -18.16
CA MET A 340 -20.41 26.15 -17.10
C MET A 340 -18.92 26.53 -17.11
N PRO A 341 -18.54 27.71 -16.57
CA PRO A 341 -17.13 28.11 -16.45
C PRO A 341 -16.29 27.09 -15.67
N ALA A 342 -15.06 26.90 -16.11
CA ALA A 342 -14.05 26.13 -15.42
C ALA A 342 -13.08 27.06 -14.68
N PHE A 343 -12.71 26.69 -13.45
CA PHE A 343 -11.77 27.45 -12.64
C PHE A 343 -10.38 26.83 -12.73
N ASP A 344 -9.37 27.68 -12.91
CA ASP A 344 -7.97 27.25 -13.04
C ASP A 344 -7.26 27.21 -11.68
N GLU A 345 -7.61 26.21 -10.86
CA GLU A 345 -6.91 25.95 -9.59
C GLU A 345 -5.43 25.61 -9.79
N LYS A 346 -5.08 25.03 -10.95
CA LYS A 346 -3.71 24.59 -11.24
C LYS A 346 -2.77 25.75 -11.49
N ARG A 347 -3.26 26.85 -12.06
CA ARG A 347 -2.48 28.08 -12.17
C ARG A 347 -2.08 28.65 -10.81
N GLU A 348 -2.99 28.71 -9.85
CA GLU A 348 -2.65 29.16 -8.48
C GLU A 348 -1.58 28.26 -7.85
N ILE A 349 -1.68 26.93 -8.07
CA ILE A 349 -0.68 25.97 -7.61
C ILE A 349 0.68 26.24 -8.28
N ILE A 350 0.71 26.46 -9.60
CA ILE A 350 1.94 26.77 -10.33
C ILE A 350 2.57 28.07 -9.81
N GLU A 351 1.77 29.11 -9.58
CA GLU A 351 2.25 30.38 -9.02
C GLU A 351 2.85 30.19 -7.63
N GLY A 352 2.19 29.42 -6.75
CA GLY A 352 2.74 29.05 -5.45
C GLY A 352 4.04 28.25 -5.51
N LEU A 353 4.15 27.30 -6.45
CA LEU A 353 5.38 26.52 -6.65
C LEU A 353 6.53 27.39 -7.19
N ARG A 354 6.24 28.39 -8.02
CA ARG A 354 7.25 29.35 -8.53
C ARG A 354 7.79 30.25 -7.42
N GLU A 355 6.92 30.75 -6.54
CA GLU A 355 7.36 31.52 -5.37
C GLU A 355 8.23 30.68 -4.44
N LEU A 356 7.83 29.45 -4.16
CA LEU A 356 8.63 28.51 -3.36
C LEU A 356 9.98 28.19 -4.00
N ALA A 357 10.03 28.10 -5.33
CA ALA A 357 11.27 27.86 -6.06
C ALA A 357 12.24 29.05 -5.94
N LEU A 358 11.74 30.29 -5.92
CA LEU A 358 12.55 31.49 -5.68
C LEU A 358 13.11 31.54 -4.25
N GLU A 359 12.39 30.99 -3.27
CA GLU A 359 12.83 30.92 -1.88
C GLU A 359 13.83 29.79 -1.59
N SER A 360 14.04 28.88 -2.56
CA SER A 360 14.80 27.65 -2.35
C SER A 360 16.12 27.64 -3.11
N ASP A 361 17.17 27.11 -2.48
CA ASP A 361 18.47 26.90 -3.12
C ASP A 361 18.43 25.77 -4.17
N MET A 362 17.50 24.82 -4.01
CA MET A 362 17.34 23.66 -4.89
C MET A 362 15.88 23.19 -4.97
N VAL A 363 15.49 22.59 -6.10
CA VAL A 363 14.18 21.97 -6.28
C VAL A 363 14.32 20.47 -6.57
N PHE A 364 13.67 19.64 -5.77
CA PHE A 364 13.50 18.21 -5.99
C PHE A 364 12.07 17.90 -6.43
N ILE A 365 11.92 17.15 -7.51
CA ILE A 365 10.64 16.66 -7.98
C ILE A 365 10.53 15.17 -7.67
N ALA A 366 9.61 14.85 -6.76
CA ALA A 366 9.44 13.56 -6.11
C ALA A 366 8.11 12.89 -6.48
N THR A 367 7.76 12.93 -7.76
CA THR A 367 6.57 12.27 -8.33
C THR A 367 6.73 10.74 -8.36
N ASP A 368 5.65 10.03 -8.63
CA ASP A 368 5.63 8.57 -8.70
C ASP A 368 6.61 8.01 -9.75
N PRO A 369 7.18 6.82 -9.51
CA PRO A 369 8.24 6.25 -10.34
C PRO A 369 7.64 5.52 -11.56
N ASP A 370 6.87 6.21 -12.40
CA ASP A 370 6.38 5.67 -13.68
C ASP A 370 6.42 6.74 -14.78
N THR A 371 6.08 6.36 -16.01
CA THR A 371 6.06 7.30 -17.16
C THR A 371 5.10 8.47 -16.95
N GLU A 372 3.99 8.26 -16.22
CA GLU A 372 3.04 9.31 -15.87
C GLU A 372 3.65 10.32 -14.88
N GLY A 373 4.29 9.83 -13.82
CA GLY A 373 5.00 10.63 -12.84
C GLY A 373 6.20 11.35 -13.43
N GLU A 374 6.90 10.76 -14.40
CA GLU A 374 8.00 11.40 -15.11
C GLU A 374 7.49 12.56 -15.99
N LYS A 375 6.36 12.38 -16.68
CA LYS A 375 5.71 13.49 -17.40
C LYS A 375 5.29 14.63 -16.47
N ILE A 376 4.68 14.31 -15.32
CA ILE A 376 4.33 15.34 -14.33
C ILE A 376 5.59 16.06 -13.86
N ALA A 377 6.69 15.34 -13.65
CA ALA A 377 7.95 15.96 -13.26
C ALA A 377 8.48 16.91 -14.33
N TRP A 378 8.40 16.50 -15.60
CA TRP A 378 8.80 17.34 -16.74
C TRP A 378 7.96 18.61 -16.85
N ASP A 379 6.64 18.53 -16.66
CA ASP A 379 5.76 19.72 -16.65
C ASP A 379 6.13 20.68 -15.53
N LEU A 380 6.25 20.17 -14.31
CA LEU A 380 6.60 20.96 -13.14
C LEU A 380 7.94 21.64 -13.35
N ALA A 381 8.94 20.89 -13.84
CA ALA A 381 10.25 21.42 -14.19
C ALA A 381 10.16 22.58 -15.19
N CYS A 382 9.37 22.44 -16.26
CA CYS A 382 9.16 23.52 -17.22
C CYS A 382 8.59 24.80 -16.56
N TYR A 383 7.66 24.65 -15.62
CA TYR A 383 7.05 25.78 -14.92
C TYR A 383 7.97 26.44 -13.89
N VAL A 384 8.87 25.69 -13.24
CA VAL A 384 9.77 26.21 -12.20
C VAL A 384 11.17 26.59 -12.71
N ARG A 385 11.61 26.09 -13.86
CA ARG A 385 12.95 26.31 -14.43
C ARG A 385 13.37 27.78 -14.50
N PRO A 386 12.51 28.76 -14.84
CA PRO A 386 12.91 30.17 -14.84
C PRO A 386 13.17 30.77 -13.44
N PHE A 387 12.72 30.08 -12.39
CA PHE A 387 12.69 30.59 -11.01
C PHE A 387 13.68 29.88 -10.08
N SER A 388 14.44 28.91 -10.59
CA SER A 388 15.41 28.14 -9.82
C SER A 388 16.68 27.89 -10.64
N PRO A 389 17.88 27.89 -10.03
CA PRO A 389 19.12 27.59 -10.73
C PRO A 389 19.20 26.15 -11.24
N GLY A 390 18.35 25.25 -10.74
CA GLY A 390 18.26 23.87 -11.22
C GLY A 390 17.24 23.05 -10.45
N PHE A 391 16.70 22.03 -11.10
CA PHE A 391 15.83 21.02 -10.50
C PHE A 391 16.45 19.65 -10.67
N LYS A 392 16.07 18.72 -9.80
CA LYS A 392 16.45 17.31 -9.91
C LYS A 392 15.25 16.41 -9.64
N ARG A 393 15.28 15.20 -10.20
CA ARG A 393 14.27 14.16 -9.98
C ARG A 393 14.72 13.26 -8.82
N ALA A 394 13.89 13.17 -7.79
CA ALA A 394 14.08 12.28 -6.64
C ALA A 394 13.10 11.11 -6.75
N GLU A 395 13.60 9.92 -7.09
CA GLU A 395 12.79 8.73 -7.34
C GLU A 395 12.88 7.73 -6.18
N PHE A 396 11.74 7.21 -5.73
CA PHE A 396 11.68 6.16 -4.71
C PHE A 396 10.44 5.29 -4.91
N HIS A 397 10.56 3.99 -4.60
CA HIS A 397 9.50 3.00 -4.79
C HIS A 397 8.69 2.69 -3.50
N GLU A 398 9.06 3.31 -2.39
CA GLU A 398 8.34 3.25 -1.11
C GLU A 398 8.41 4.61 -0.40
N VAL A 399 7.29 5.06 0.16
CA VAL A 399 7.24 6.32 0.92
C VAL A 399 7.76 6.05 2.34
N THR A 400 9.07 5.87 2.50
CA THR A 400 9.75 5.69 3.81
C THR A 400 10.80 6.79 4.00
N LYS A 401 11.15 7.08 5.27
CA LYS A 401 12.15 8.12 5.57
C LYS A 401 13.49 7.84 4.88
N ARG A 402 13.91 6.58 4.92
CA ARG A 402 15.18 6.13 4.35
C ARG A 402 15.17 6.27 2.83
N ALA A 403 14.16 5.72 2.14
CA ALA A 403 14.08 5.80 0.68
C ALA A 403 13.98 7.24 0.19
N PHE A 404 13.26 8.11 0.91
CA PHE A 404 13.19 9.52 0.59
C PHE A 404 14.54 10.23 0.76
N LEU A 405 15.27 9.97 1.85
CA LEU A 405 16.60 10.56 2.09
C LEU A 405 17.62 10.07 1.05
N GLU A 406 17.61 8.78 0.70
CA GLU A 406 18.43 8.21 -0.37
C GLU A 406 18.12 8.91 -1.72
N ALA A 407 16.85 9.11 -2.05
CA ALA A 407 16.43 9.73 -3.31
C ALA A 407 16.82 11.21 -3.46
N ILE A 408 16.95 11.97 -2.35
CA ILE A 408 17.41 13.36 -2.39
C ILE A 408 18.93 13.49 -2.25
N ASP A 409 19.61 12.48 -1.70
CA ASP A 409 21.08 12.42 -1.64
C ASP A 409 21.67 11.91 -2.96
N GLU A 410 20.96 11.05 -3.69
CA GLU A 410 21.33 10.54 -5.02
C GLU A 410 20.26 10.87 -6.10
N PRO A 411 20.01 12.17 -6.35
CA PRO A 411 18.98 12.57 -7.29
C PRO A 411 19.47 12.45 -8.74
N ARG A 412 18.56 12.23 -9.69
CA ARG A 412 18.85 12.13 -11.12
C ARG A 412 18.29 13.31 -11.93
N GLU A 413 18.65 13.39 -13.20
CA GLU A 413 17.95 14.23 -14.17
C GLU A 413 16.60 13.58 -14.57
N ILE A 414 15.71 14.39 -15.13
CA ILE A 414 14.49 13.88 -15.76
C ILE A 414 14.89 12.99 -16.95
N ASN A 415 14.25 11.82 -17.05
CA ASN A 415 14.48 10.86 -18.10
C ASN A 415 13.55 11.19 -19.29
N GLU A 416 14.10 11.90 -20.29
CA GLU A 416 13.36 12.32 -21.48
C GLU A 416 12.70 11.16 -22.24
N PRO A 417 13.37 10.01 -22.50
CA PRO A 417 12.73 8.82 -23.08
C PRO A 417 11.40 8.39 -22.42
N LEU A 418 11.31 8.44 -21.09
CA LEU A 418 10.06 8.11 -20.38
C LEU A 418 8.95 9.16 -20.62
N VAL A 419 9.34 10.44 -20.74
CA VAL A 419 8.42 11.53 -21.07
C VAL A 419 7.92 11.38 -22.51
N GLU A 420 8.80 11.04 -23.44
CA GLU A 420 8.49 10.81 -24.85
C GLU A 420 7.54 9.63 -25.06
N ALA A 421 7.76 8.52 -24.35
CA ALA A 421 6.83 7.41 -24.35
C ALA A 421 5.44 7.80 -23.81
N GLN A 422 5.40 8.66 -22.79
CA GLN A 422 4.14 9.22 -22.29
C GLN A 422 3.45 10.11 -23.34
N PHE A 423 4.21 10.92 -24.09
CA PHE A 423 3.67 11.70 -25.20
C PHE A 423 3.04 10.82 -26.27
N ILE A 424 3.73 9.77 -26.71
CA ILE A 424 3.19 8.80 -27.68
C ILE A 424 1.88 8.23 -27.14
N ARG A 425 1.86 7.75 -25.89
CA ARG A 425 0.65 7.18 -25.28
C ARG A 425 -0.51 8.17 -25.30
N ARG A 426 -0.26 9.40 -24.83
CA ARG A 426 -1.29 10.44 -24.71
C ARG A 426 -1.81 10.90 -26.07
N ILE A 427 -0.93 11.07 -27.05
CA ILE A 427 -1.27 11.50 -28.41
C ILE A 427 -1.99 10.38 -29.15
N ALA A 428 -1.53 9.13 -29.07
CA ALA A 428 -2.20 7.99 -29.68
C ALA A 428 -3.62 7.81 -29.14
N ASP A 429 -3.79 7.85 -27.81
CA ASP A 429 -5.11 7.75 -27.19
C ASP A 429 -6.02 8.94 -27.60
N ARG A 430 -5.46 10.14 -27.79
CA ARG A 430 -6.21 11.31 -28.29
C ARG A 430 -6.61 11.13 -29.74
N TRP A 431 -5.68 10.83 -30.64
CA TRP A 431 -5.91 10.74 -32.08
C TRP A 431 -6.85 9.60 -32.45
N PHE A 432 -6.53 8.37 -32.04
CA PHE A 432 -7.39 7.22 -32.31
C PHE A 432 -8.69 7.31 -31.51
N GLY A 433 -8.60 7.73 -30.25
CA GLY A 433 -9.78 7.86 -29.39
C GLY A 433 -10.79 8.84 -29.95
N PHE A 434 -10.38 10.05 -30.31
CA PHE A 434 -11.28 11.08 -30.84
C PHE A 434 -11.81 10.70 -32.23
N SER A 435 -10.94 10.20 -33.12
CA SER A 435 -11.36 9.83 -34.48
C SER A 435 -12.39 8.70 -34.47
N LEU A 436 -12.15 7.64 -33.70
CA LEU A 436 -13.10 6.53 -33.54
C LEU A 436 -14.38 6.98 -32.81
N SER A 437 -14.26 7.88 -31.83
CA SER A 437 -15.42 8.44 -31.14
C SER A 437 -16.30 9.26 -32.09
N GLN A 438 -15.72 10.15 -32.90
CA GLN A 438 -16.46 10.95 -33.90
C GLN A 438 -17.24 10.04 -34.86
N LEU A 439 -16.60 9.01 -35.38
CA LEU A 439 -17.23 8.00 -36.24
C LEU A 439 -18.44 7.34 -35.56
N LEU A 440 -18.29 6.89 -34.30
CA LEU A 440 -19.39 6.28 -33.55
C LEU A 440 -20.53 7.28 -33.31
N GLN A 441 -20.19 8.52 -32.96
CA GLN A 441 -21.17 9.57 -32.69
C GLN A 441 -21.96 9.91 -33.95
N GLU A 442 -21.32 9.95 -35.11
CA GLU A 442 -21.98 10.19 -36.40
C GLU A 442 -22.87 9.03 -36.82
N THR A 443 -22.41 7.79 -36.59
CA THR A 443 -23.12 6.56 -36.97
C THR A 443 -24.34 6.31 -36.09
N PHE A 444 -24.17 6.37 -34.77
CA PHE A 444 -25.20 6.04 -33.79
C PHE A 444 -25.99 7.27 -33.31
N LYS A 445 -25.62 8.48 -33.75
CA LYS A 445 -26.23 9.78 -33.35
C LYS A 445 -26.22 10.02 -31.83
N GLN A 446 -25.22 9.48 -31.13
CA GLN A 446 -25.06 9.59 -29.68
C GLN A 446 -23.71 10.21 -29.34
N ARG A 447 -23.71 11.47 -28.89
CA ARG A 447 -22.49 12.28 -28.62
C ARG A 447 -21.62 11.78 -27.46
N TRP A 448 -22.15 10.91 -26.61
CA TRP A 448 -21.45 10.40 -25.44
C TRP A 448 -20.69 9.10 -25.72
N LEU A 449 -20.83 8.51 -26.92
CA LEU A 449 -20.07 7.33 -27.32
C LEU A 449 -18.59 7.67 -27.49
N SER A 450 -17.75 6.74 -27.06
CA SER A 450 -16.31 6.83 -27.26
C SER A 450 -15.72 5.46 -27.51
N ALA A 451 -14.67 5.39 -28.32
CA ALA A 451 -13.91 4.18 -28.53
C ALA A 451 -12.42 4.45 -28.29
N GLY A 452 -11.70 3.41 -27.89
CA GLY A 452 -10.26 3.42 -27.75
C GLY A 452 -9.66 2.13 -28.26
N ARG A 453 -8.37 2.18 -28.61
CA ARG A 453 -7.60 1.05 -29.15
C ARG A 453 -7.66 -0.18 -28.23
N VAL A 454 -7.55 0.04 -26.92
CA VAL A 454 -7.59 -1.02 -25.90
C VAL A 454 -9.01 -1.45 -25.55
N GLN A 455 -9.94 -0.50 -25.49
CA GLN A 455 -11.33 -0.74 -25.06
C GLN A 455 -12.06 -1.70 -26.01
N THR A 456 -11.79 -1.60 -27.30
CA THR A 456 -12.50 -2.35 -28.34
C THR A 456 -12.19 -3.87 -28.30
N PRO A 457 -10.92 -4.32 -28.27
CA PRO A 457 -10.59 -5.73 -28.05
C PRO A 457 -11.17 -6.29 -26.75
N VAL A 458 -11.07 -5.54 -25.66
CA VAL A 458 -11.58 -5.95 -24.34
C VAL A 458 -13.10 -6.14 -24.35
N LEU A 459 -13.83 -5.24 -24.99
CA LEU A 459 -15.27 -5.40 -25.22
C LEU A 459 -15.57 -6.64 -26.07
N GLY A 460 -14.76 -6.90 -27.10
CA GLY A 460 -14.83 -8.09 -27.93
C GLY A 460 -14.72 -9.39 -27.13
N TRP A 461 -13.78 -9.47 -26.17
CA TRP A 461 -13.64 -10.63 -25.28
C TRP A 461 -14.88 -10.87 -24.43
N ILE A 462 -15.47 -9.81 -23.88
CA ILE A 462 -16.70 -9.91 -23.08
C ILE A 462 -17.87 -10.39 -23.93
N ILE A 463 -17.98 -9.92 -25.17
CA ILE A 463 -19.01 -10.36 -26.12
C ILE A 463 -18.83 -11.84 -26.47
N GLU A 464 -17.61 -12.25 -26.81
CA GLU A 464 -17.33 -13.65 -27.14
C GLU A 464 -17.57 -14.56 -25.94
N ARG A 465 -17.16 -14.12 -24.75
CA ARG A 465 -17.45 -14.86 -23.52
C ARG A 465 -18.94 -15.02 -23.24
N GLU A 466 -19.75 -14.02 -23.55
CA GLU A 466 -21.21 -14.13 -23.44
C GLU A 466 -21.81 -15.10 -24.48
N ARG A 467 -21.19 -15.26 -25.65
CA ARG A 467 -21.58 -16.30 -26.63
C ARG A 467 -21.24 -17.68 -26.09
N GLU A 468 -20.01 -17.89 -25.62
CA GLU A 468 -19.58 -19.15 -24.99
C GLU A 468 -20.46 -19.51 -23.79
N ARG A 469 -20.90 -18.53 -23.00
CA ARG A 469 -21.80 -18.75 -21.86
C ARG A 469 -23.15 -19.37 -22.26
N LYS A 470 -23.65 -19.05 -23.46
CA LYS A 470 -24.94 -19.57 -23.95
C LYS A 470 -24.83 -21.03 -24.39
N GLU A 471 -23.63 -21.49 -24.75
CA GLU A 471 -23.35 -22.90 -24.98
C GLU A 471 -23.36 -23.66 -23.64
N LYS A 472 -24.06 -24.79 -23.59
CA LYS A 472 -24.26 -25.57 -22.37
C LYS A 472 -23.55 -26.91 -22.46
N ASN A 473 -22.74 -27.19 -21.45
CA ASN A 473 -22.19 -28.51 -21.17
C ASN A 473 -23.05 -29.18 -20.08
N TYR A 474 -23.39 -30.44 -20.28
CA TYR A 474 -24.19 -31.21 -19.34
C TYR A 474 -23.27 -32.00 -18.42
N PHE A 475 -23.58 -32.00 -17.12
CA PHE A 475 -22.87 -32.78 -16.13
C PHE A 475 -23.86 -33.49 -15.20
N LEU A 476 -23.53 -34.70 -14.80
CA LEU A 476 -24.11 -35.33 -13.62
C LEU A 476 -23.29 -34.88 -12.42
N ARG A 477 -23.89 -34.00 -11.60
CA ARG A 477 -23.31 -33.57 -10.33
C ARG A 477 -23.78 -34.50 -9.23
N VAL A 478 -22.83 -35.13 -8.55
CA VAL A 478 -23.06 -36.05 -7.44
C VAL A 478 -22.44 -35.46 -6.19
N THR A 479 -23.22 -35.38 -5.13
CA THR A 479 -22.79 -34.99 -3.79
C THR A 479 -22.92 -36.20 -2.88
N ALA A 480 -21.79 -36.68 -2.35
CA ALA A 480 -21.72 -37.83 -1.45
C ALA A 480 -21.22 -37.41 -0.05
N ASP A 481 -21.54 -38.19 0.99
CA ASP A 481 -21.01 -38.02 2.35
C ASP A 481 -19.48 -38.20 2.35
N PRO A 482 -18.64 -37.37 3.02
CA PRO A 482 -18.92 -36.21 3.88
C PRO A 482 -18.84 -34.85 3.18
N ASN A 483 -19.59 -34.67 2.09
CA ASN A 483 -19.62 -33.51 1.19
C ASN A 483 -18.56 -33.53 0.08
N ILE A 484 -18.29 -34.71 -0.47
CA ILE A 484 -17.57 -34.82 -1.74
C ILE A 484 -18.51 -34.47 -2.88
N ARG A 485 -18.10 -33.49 -3.69
CA ARG A 485 -18.83 -33.08 -4.89
C ARG A 485 -18.02 -33.39 -6.12
N ILE A 486 -18.61 -34.15 -7.03
CA ILE A 486 -17.99 -34.47 -8.32
C ILE A 486 -18.96 -34.24 -9.47
N GLU A 487 -18.40 -33.85 -10.61
CA GLU A 487 -19.14 -33.58 -11.84
C GLU A 487 -18.62 -34.48 -12.96
N PHE A 488 -19.47 -35.42 -13.39
CA PHE A 488 -19.22 -36.30 -14.53
C PHE A 488 -19.75 -35.66 -15.81
N PRO A 489 -18.94 -35.51 -16.87
CA PRO A 489 -19.42 -34.96 -18.13
C PRO A 489 -20.45 -35.90 -18.80
N LEU A 490 -21.53 -35.33 -19.32
CA LEU A 490 -22.57 -36.03 -20.08
C LEU A 490 -22.62 -35.48 -21.52
N ARG A 491 -23.00 -36.32 -22.48
CA ARG A 491 -23.24 -35.89 -23.86
C ARG A 491 -24.64 -35.27 -24.00
N SER A 492 -25.61 -35.81 -23.26
CA SER A 492 -26.99 -35.34 -23.24
C SER A 492 -27.60 -35.38 -21.85
N LYS A 493 -28.73 -34.70 -21.64
CA LYS A 493 -29.50 -34.77 -20.38
C LYS A 493 -30.10 -36.16 -20.14
N ASP A 494 -30.26 -36.97 -21.18
CA ASP A 494 -30.91 -38.27 -21.11
C ASP A 494 -29.94 -39.40 -20.76
N ASP A 495 -28.63 -39.14 -20.78
CA ASP A 495 -27.56 -40.11 -20.50
C ASP A 495 -27.58 -40.67 -19.07
N VAL A 496 -28.38 -40.06 -18.18
CA VAL A 496 -28.59 -40.52 -16.80
C VAL A 496 -29.77 -41.49 -16.64
N LYS A 497 -30.58 -41.71 -17.69
CA LYS A 497 -31.74 -42.62 -17.61
C LYS A 497 -31.26 -44.06 -17.47
N GLY A 498 -31.57 -44.67 -16.33
CA GLY A 498 -31.20 -46.05 -16.01
C GLY A 498 -29.99 -46.20 -15.09
N LEU A 499 -29.30 -45.10 -14.74
CA LEU A 499 -28.18 -45.17 -13.81
C LEU A 499 -28.62 -45.40 -12.35
N ARG A 500 -27.94 -46.28 -11.65
CA ARG A 500 -28.11 -46.56 -10.22
C ARG A 500 -27.28 -45.58 -9.39
N LEU A 501 -27.91 -44.48 -8.95
CA LEU A 501 -27.24 -43.37 -8.25
C LEU A 501 -27.30 -43.47 -6.72
N HIS A 502 -26.96 -44.64 -6.16
CA HIS A 502 -27.02 -44.86 -4.70
C HIS A 502 -25.66 -44.71 -4.03
N GLN A 503 -24.60 -45.23 -4.66
CA GLN A 503 -23.26 -45.30 -4.09
C GLN A 503 -22.22 -44.81 -5.09
N LEU A 504 -21.29 -43.99 -4.60
CA LEU A 504 -20.13 -43.52 -5.33
C LEU A 504 -18.90 -44.31 -4.86
N HIS A 505 -18.31 -45.09 -5.75
CA HIS A 505 -17.09 -45.83 -5.45
C HIS A 505 -15.88 -44.97 -5.76
N VAL A 506 -14.99 -44.82 -4.79
CA VAL A 506 -13.76 -44.03 -4.91
C VAL A 506 -12.58 -44.97 -4.73
N LYS A 507 -11.70 -45.05 -5.72
CA LYS A 507 -10.50 -45.88 -5.67
C LYS A 507 -9.26 -45.04 -5.78
N LEU A 508 -8.32 -45.23 -4.86
CA LEU A 508 -6.99 -44.64 -4.91
C LEU A 508 -6.12 -45.46 -5.87
N LEU A 509 -5.58 -44.80 -6.90
CA LEU A 509 -4.69 -45.46 -7.85
C LEU A 509 -3.24 -45.40 -7.38
N ASN A 510 -2.78 -44.20 -7.02
CA ASN A 510 -1.45 -43.97 -6.50
C ASN A 510 -1.43 -42.72 -5.60
N ILE A 511 -0.36 -42.62 -4.82
CA ILE A 511 -0.02 -41.44 -4.03
C ILE A 511 1.39 -40.98 -4.38
N HIS A 512 1.61 -39.68 -4.26
CA HIS A 512 2.94 -39.10 -4.35
C HIS A 512 3.01 -37.85 -3.47
N GLU A 513 4.21 -37.51 -3.03
CA GLU A 513 4.48 -36.27 -2.31
C GLU A 513 4.75 -35.16 -3.32
N GLU A 514 4.19 -33.98 -3.08
CA GLU A 514 4.45 -32.79 -3.86
C GLU A 514 4.76 -31.61 -2.92
N GLU A 515 5.84 -30.89 -3.24
CA GLU A 515 6.16 -29.62 -2.60
C GLU A 515 5.44 -28.50 -3.34
N ILE A 516 4.40 -27.95 -2.73
CA ILE A 516 3.67 -26.84 -3.31
C ILE A 516 4.40 -25.55 -2.96
N LEU A 517 4.81 -24.81 -3.99
CA LEU A 517 5.39 -23.48 -3.83
C LEU A 517 4.33 -22.50 -3.33
N PRO A 518 4.69 -21.55 -2.44
CA PRO A 518 3.81 -20.43 -2.17
C PRO A 518 3.56 -19.65 -3.45
N PRO A 519 2.42 -18.96 -3.56
CA PRO A 519 2.24 -18.05 -4.67
C PRO A 519 3.19 -16.84 -4.55
N PRO A 520 3.54 -16.19 -5.68
CA PRO A 520 4.38 -15.00 -5.67
C PRO A 520 3.71 -13.85 -4.90
N PRO A 521 4.48 -12.83 -4.48
CA PRO A 521 3.92 -11.56 -4.03
C PRO A 521 2.99 -10.96 -5.10
N PHE A 522 2.20 -9.96 -4.73
CA PHE A 522 1.29 -9.37 -5.70
C PHE A 522 2.04 -8.53 -6.73
N ASP A 523 1.64 -8.64 -7.99
CA ASP A 523 1.67 -7.52 -8.93
C ASP A 523 0.29 -6.83 -8.92
N THR A 524 0.11 -5.79 -9.74
CA THR A 524 -1.18 -5.08 -9.81
C THR A 524 -2.32 -6.01 -10.24
N ALA A 525 -2.11 -6.84 -11.26
CA ALA A 525 -3.17 -7.68 -11.81
C ALA A 525 -3.66 -8.74 -10.82
N ASN A 526 -2.75 -9.45 -10.14
CA ASN A 526 -3.10 -10.44 -9.13
C ASN A 526 -3.73 -9.81 -7.90
N MET A 527 -3.28 -8.61 -7.48
CA MET A 527 -3.95 -7.86 -6.41
C MET A 527 -5.39 -7.55 -6.76
N LEU A 528 -5.64 -7.00 -7.96
CA LEU A 528 -6.99 -6.65 -8.43
C LEU A 528 -7.88 -7.89 -8.58
N LYS A 529 -7.33 -8.99 -9.11
CA LYS A 529 -8.03 -10.28 -9.23
C LYS A 529 -8.44 -10.82 -7.87
N GLU A 530 -7.52 -10.87 -6.92
CA GLU A 530 -7.78 -11.46 -5.60
C GLU A 530 -8.73 -10.58 -4.78
N ALA A 531 -8.59 -9.25 -4.84
CA ALA A 531 -9.53 -8.31 -4.21
C ALA A 531 -10.95 -8.44 -4.78
N SER A 532 -11.08 -8.55 -6.11
CA SER A 532 -12.37 -8.77 -6.78
C SER A 532 -13.00 -10.11 -6.37
N SER A 533 -12.22 -11.20 -6.38
CA SER A 533 -12.74 -12.54 -6.02
C SER A 533 -13.11 -12.66 -4.55
N ARG A 534 -12.34 -12.04 -3.65
CA ARG A 534 -12.49 -12.21 -2.20
C ARG A 534 -13.48 -11.23 -1.60
N PHE A 535 -13.50 -9.99 -2.10
CA PHE A 535 -14.28 -8.90 -1.52
C PHE A 535 -15.36 -8.34 -2.45
N GLY A 536 -15.37 -8.72 -3.73
CA GLY A 536 -16.31 -8.19 -4.72
C GLY A 536 -16.06 -6.73 -5.09
N TRP A 537 -14.88 -6.19 -4.78
CA TRP A 537 -14.54 -4.79 -5.07
C TRP A 537 -14.29 -4.57 -6.56
N SER A 538 -14.50 -3.33 -7.01
CA SER A 538 -14.10 -2.90 -8.35
C SER A 538 -12.59 -2.70 -8.42
N ALA A 539 -12.07 -2.69 -9.65
CA ALA A 539 -10.67 -2.42 -9.91
C ALA A 539 -10.29 -1.01 -9.46
N GLU A 540 -11.14 -0.01 -9.76
CA GLU A 540 -10.94 1.38 -9.33
C GLU A 540 -10.89 1.53 -7.80
N GLU A 541 -11.85 0.92 -7.09
CA GLU A 541 -11.87 0.96 -5.63
C GLU A 541 -10.59 0.34 -5.05
N THR A 542 -10.15 -0.80 -5.59
CA THR A 542 -8.93 -1.46 -5.12
C THR A 542 -7.68 -0.62 -5.41
N MET A 543 -7.58 0.00 -6.59
CA MET A 543 -6.46 0.89 -6.93
C MET A 543 -6.43 2.13 -6.03
N SER A 544 -7.57 2.75 -5.76
CA SER A 544 -7.66 3.91 -4.85
C SER A 544 -7.20 3.56 -3.43
N LEU A 545 -7.61 2.40 -2.91
CA LEU A 545 -7.16 1.90 -1.61
C LEU A 545 -5.65 1.60 -1.60
N ALA A 546 -5.12 1.01 -2.67
CA ALA A 546 -3.69 0.72 -2.79
C ALA A 546 -2.87 2.02 -2.88
N GLN A 547 -3.36 3.02 -3.61
CA GLN A 547 -2.75 4.35 -3.67
C GLN A 547 -2.72 5.00 -2.28
N GLU A 548 -3.82 4.96 -1.51
CA GLU A 548 -3.85 5.47 -0.13
C GLU A 548 -2.80 4.77 0.74
N LEU A 549 -2.66 3.43 0.64
CA LEU A 549 -1.68 2.68 1.40
C LEU A 549 -0.24 3.05 1.02
N PHE A 550 0.03 3.24 -0.27
CA PHE A 550 1.33 3.66 -0.78
C PHE A 550 1.69 5.07 -0.32
N GLU A 551 0.80 6.06 -0.50
CA GLU A 551 1.03 7.46 -0.10
C GLU A 551 1.22 7.63 1.42
N ARG A 552 0.68 6.70 2.22
CA ARG A 552 0.87 6.62 3.68
C ARG A 552 2.13 5.86 4.10
N GLY A 553 2.90 5.32 3.14
CA GLY A 553 4.15 4.61 3.38
C GLY A 553 3.97 3.20 3.93
N LEU A 554 2.84 2.53 3.66
CA LEU A 554 2.53 1.21 4.20
C LEU A 554 2.83 0.07 3.23
N ILE A 555 2.85 0.34 1.94
CA ILE A 555 3.19 -0.63 0.88
C ILE A 555 4.15 -0.01 -0.14
N THR A 556 4.82 -0.85 -0.92
CA THR A 556 5.57 -0.46 -2.11
C THR A 556 4.64 0.05 -3.21
N TYR A 557 5.22 0.63 -4.27
CA TYR A 557 4.48 1.15 -5.40
C TYR A 557 3.52 0.10 -5.99
N HIS A 558 2.24 0.46 -6.10
CA HIS A 558 1.15 -0.49 -6.35
C HIS A 558 0.83 -0.68 -7.84
N ARG A 559 1.43 0.12 -8.73
CA ARG A 559 1.34 0.00 -10.19
C ARG A 559 2.60 -0.68 -10.72
N THR A 560 2.64 -2.00 -10.61
CA THR A 560 3.79 -2.86 -10.92
C THR A 560 3.31 -4.13 -11.60
N ASP A 561 4.06 -4.58 -12.60
CA ASP A 561 3.91 -5.88 -13.27
C ASP A 561 4.99 -6.89 -12.84
N SER A 562 5.82 -6.51 -11.88
CA SER A 562 6.93 -7.31 -11.36
C SER A 562 6.55 -8.08 -10.10
N PHE A 563 7.07 -9.30 -9.97
CA PHE A 563 7.05 -10.05 -8.71
C PHE A 563 8.34 -9.90 -7.90
N ARG A 564 9.35 -9.19 -8.43
CA ARG A 564 10.67 -9.08 -7.82
C ARG A 564 10.60 -8.51 -6.40
N ILE A 565 11.37 -9.06 -5.46
CA ILE A 565 11.52 -8.54 -4.10
C ILE A 565 12.99 -8.23 -3.83
N SER A 566 13.26 -7.03 -3.32
CA SER A 566 14.61 -6.59 -2.96
C SER A 566 15.13 -7.27 -1.70
N GLY A 567 16.44 -7.17 -1.47
CA GLY A 567 17.06 -7.66 -0.23
C GLY A 567 16.44 -7.04 1.04
N LYS A 568 16.01 -5.77 0.97
CA LYS A 568 15.26 -5.13 2.07
C LYS A 568 13.90 -5.79 2.26
N GLY A 569 13.14 -6.02 1.19
CA GLY A 569 11.87 -6.77 1.27
C GLY A 569 12.05 -8.13 1.93
N ILE A 570 13.03 -8.91 1.49
CA ILE A 570 13.36 -10.22 2.09
C ILE A 570 13.68 -10.08 3.59
N SER A 571 14.42 -9.04 3.99
CA SER A 571 14.74 -8.79 5.40
C SER A 571 13.50 -8.49 6.26
N ILE A 572 12.52 -7.75 5.73
CA ILE A 572 11.25 -7.45 6.39
C ILE A 572 10.48 -8.75 6.65
N ALA A 573 10.38 -9.61 5.64
CA ALA A 573 9.71 -10.91 5.80
C ALA A 573 10.46 -11.81 6.79
N LYS A 574 11.80 -11.82 6.74
CA LYS A 574 12.65 -12.58 7.67
C LYS A 574 12.41 -12.16 9.12
N GLU A 575 12.35 -10.86 9.39
CA GLU A 575 12.08 -10.32 10.72
C GLU A 575 10.74 -10.83 11.25
N TYR A 576 9.66 -10.65 10.48
CA TYR A 576 8.32 -11.10 10.89
C TYR A 576 8.23 -12.62 11.07
N ILE A 577 8.74 -13.41 10.11
CA ILE A 577 8.64 -14.87 10.16
C ILE A 577 9.43 -15.42 11.34
N LYS A 578 10.66 -14.92 11.57
CA LYS A 578 11.50 -15.33 12.70
C LYS A 578 10.85 -15.00 14.04
N GLU A 579 10.25 -13.82 14.18
CA GLU A 579 9.61 -13.38 15.43
C GLU A 579 8.28 -14.09 15.69
N LYS A 580 7.43 -14.29 14.66
CA LYS A 580 6.03 -14.71 14.84
C LYS A 580 5.74 -16.16 14.50
N LEU A 581 6.46 -16.76 13.54
CA LEU A 581 6.12 -18.08 12.98
C LEU A 581 7.20 -19.14 13.26
N GLY A 582 8.46 -18.72 13.36
CA GLY A 582 9.62 -19.58 13.57
C GLY A 582 10.64 -19.48 12.44
N GLU A 583 11.92 -19.42 12.81
CA GLU A 583 13.04 -19.25 11.86
C GLU A 583 13.13 -20.37 10.80
N ASN A 584 12.70 -21.58 11.16
CA ASN A 584 12.67 -22.73 10.28
C ASN A 584 11.68 -22.60 9.12
N LEU A 585 10.71 -21.68 9.18
CA LEU A 585 9.72 -21.45 8.13
C LEU A 585 10.14 -20.39 7.10
N PHE A 586 11.21 -19.62 7.37
CA PHE A 586 11.68 -18.60 6.45
C PHE A 586 12.41 -19.22 5.26
N HIS A 587 12.06 -18.76 4.06
CA HIS A 587 12.78 -19.05 2.81
C HIS A 587 12.70 -17.84 1.88
N GLY A 588 13.77 -17.03 1.91
CA GLY A 588 13.86 -15.80 1.12
C GLY A 588 13.90 -16.09 -0.39
N ARG A 589 12.98 -15.50 -1.15
CA ARG A 589 12.90 -15.63 -2.61
C ARG A 589 12.84 -14.25 -3.25
N THR A 590 13.64 -14.04 -4.29
CA THR A 590 13.64 -12.81 -5.09
C THR A 590 12.45 -12.74 -6.05
N TRP A 591 11.91 -13.88 -6.49
CA TRP A 591 10.77 -14.00 -7.42
C TRP A 591 10.96 -13.39 -8.83
N GLY A 592 12.17 -12.94 -9.15
CA GLY A 592 12.54 -12.41 -10.46
C GLY A 592 13.90 -11.69 -10.42
N ASP A 593 14.46 -11.47 -11.60
CA ASP A 593 15.73 -10.75 -11.80
C ASP A 593 15.49 -9.49 -12.63
N GLY A 594 16.20 -8.39 -12.30
CA GLY A 594 16.08 -7.11 -13.03
C GLY A 594 14.75 -6.35 -12.80
N GLY A 595 14.68 -5.11 -13.29
CA GLY A 595 13.52 -4.23 -13.19
C GLY A 595 13.56 -3.24 -12.02
N ALA A 596 13.13 -2.00 -12.28
CA ALA A 596 13.08 -0.91 -11.30
C ALA A 596 12.04 -1.16 -10.18
N HIS A 597 10.95 -1.86 -10.49
CA HIS A 597 9.85 -2.08 -9.55
C HIS A 597 9.92 -3.42 -8.83
N GLU A 598 9.53 -3.39 -7.56
CA GLU A 598 9.25 -4.58 -6.76
C GLU A 598 7.78 -5.02 -6.93
N GLY A 599 7.48 -6.25 -6.51
CA GLY A 599 6.12 -6.65 -6.20
C GLY A 599 5.53 -5.82 -5.05
N ILE A 600 4.20 -5.78 -5.00
CA ILE A 600 3.42 -5.08 -3.97
C ILE A 600 3.59 -5.82 -2.64
N ARG A 601 4.31 -5.19 -1.71
CA ARG A 601 4.60 -5.70 -0.37
C ARG A 601 4.47 -4.61 0.68
N PRO A 602 4.32 -4.98 1.97
CA PRO A 602 4.47 -4.04 3.08
C PRO A 602 5.88 -3.43 3.13
N THR A 603 5.96 -2.21 3.64
CA THR A 603 7.23 -1.50 3.95
C THR A 603 7.76 -1.84 5.34
N HIS A 604 6.91 -2.37 6.21
CA HIS A 604 7.23 -2.72 7.59
C HIS A 604 6.73 -4.14 7.91
N PRO A 605 7.35 -4.83 8.88
CA PRO A 605 6.97 -6.17 9.30
C PRO A 605 5.72 -6.16 10.20
N TRP A 606 4.71 -5.35 9.87
CA TRP A 606 3.52 -5.17 10.69
C TRP A 606 2.34 -5.96 10.13
N ASP A 607 1.85 -6.93 10.87
CA ASP A 607 0.56 -7.52 10.54
C ASP A 607 -0.61 -6.55 10.80
N LYS A 608 -1.84 -7.00 10.59
CA LYS A 608 -3.05 -6.20 10.87
C LYS A 608 -3.08 -5.71 12.34
N GLY A 609 -2.60 -6.52 13.27
CA GLY A 609 -2.43 -6.24 14.69
C GLY A 609 -1.54 -5.03 14.94
N GLU A 610 -0.34 -5.10 14.39
CA GLU A 610 0.71 -4.11 14.56
C GLU A 610 0.41 -2.82 13.80
N LEU A 611 -0.17 -2.91 12.60
CA LEU A 611 -0.56 -1.74 11.81
C LEU A 611 -1.55 -0.83 12.55
N LEU A 612 -2.62 -1.38 13.14
CA LEU A 612 -3.54 -0.50 13.87
C LEU A 612 -2.88 0.01 15.15
N SER A 613 -2.06 -0.80 15.83
CA SER A 613 -1.31 -0.34 17.01
C SER A 613 -0.42 0.86 16.67
N TYR A 614 0.28 0.80 15.55
CA TYR A 614 1.05 1.90 14.97
C TYR A 614 0.19 3.13 14.72
N ILE A 615 -0.92 3.00 13.98
CA ILE A 615 -1.81 4.13 13.65
C ILE A 615 -2.38 4.79 14.90
N TYR A 616 -2.77 3.99 15.89
CA TYR A 616 -3.34 4.48 17.14
C TYR A 616 -2.29 5.12 18.05
N THR A 617 -1.11 4.52 18.17
CA THR A 617 -0.01 5.02 19.02
C THR A 617 0.57 6.32 18.49
N THR A 618 0.71 6.44 17.16
CA THR A 618 1.26 7.65 16.51
C THR A 618 0.24 8.77 16.34
N GLY A 619 -1.04 8.53 16.67
CA GLY A 619 -2.12 9.50 16.47
C GLY A 619 -2.46 9.79 15.00
N LYS A 620 -1.91 9.00 14.05
CA LYS A 620 -2.19 9.14 12.62
C LYS A 620 -3.67 8.96 12.32
N THR A 621 -4.10 9.53 11.19
CA THR A 621 -5.48 9.39 10.70
C THR A 621 -5.82 7.90 10.52
N PRO A 622 -6.95 7.42 11.05
CA PRO A 622 -7.39 6.04 10.83
C PRO A 622 -7.44 5.67 9.35
N LEU A 623 -7.18 4.40 9.05
CA LEU A 623 -7.49 3.80 7.75
C LEU A 623 -8.95 3.35 7.71
N SER A 624 -9.53 3.33 6.50
CA SER A 624 -10.83 2.69 6.30
C SER A 624 -10.74 1.17 6.55
N SER A 625 -11.86 0.53 6.91
CA SER A 625 -11.91 -0.93 7.08
C SER A 625 -11.46 -1.67 5.81
N LYS A 626 -11.84 -1.15 4.63
CA LYS A 626 -11.41 -1.71 3.34
C LYS A 626 -9.90 -1.58 3.12
N ALA A 627 -9.30 -0.43 3.44
CA ALA A 627 -7.85 -0.24 3.34
C ALA A 627 -7.08 -1.22 4.25
N VAL A 628 -7.56 -1.44 5.48
CA VAL A 628 -6.99 -2.44 6.40
C VAL A 628 -7.13 -3.86 5.84
N SER A 629 -8.27 -4.19 5.23
CA SER A 629 -8.48 -5.49 4.58
C SER A 629 -7.56 -5.70 3.38
N LEU A 630 -7.35 -4.68 2.54
CA LEU A 630 -6.42 -4.75 1.41
C LEU A 630 -4.97 -4.91 1.90
N TYR A 631 -4.55 -4.11 2.88
CA TYR A 631 -3.24 -4.26 3.49
C TYR A 631 -3.02 -5.67 4.05
N THR A 632 -4.02 -6.22 4.75
CA THR A 632 -3.94 -7.58 5.32
C THR A 632 -3.81 -8.63 4.22
N LEU A 633 -4.49 -8.45 3.09
CA LEU A 633 -4.37 -9.33 1.93
C LEU A 633 -2.93 -9.30 1.38
N ILE A 634 -2.40 -8.09 1.12
CA ILE A 634 -1.03 -7.88 0.62
C ILE A 634 -0.01 -8.47 1.58
N PHE A 635 -0.15 -8.18 2.88
CA PHE A 635 0.74 -8.68 3.92
C PHE A 635 0.81 -10.21 3.94
N ARG A 636 -0.36 -10.88 4.01
CA ARG A 636 -0.40 -12.36 4.05
C ARG A 636 0.20 -12.99 2.80
N ARG A 637 -0.10 -12.44 1.62
CA ARG A 637 0.47 -12.92 0.35
C ARG A 637 1.99 -12.77 0.31
N PHE A 638 2.48 -11.59 0.69
CA PHE A 638 3.91 -11.30 0.72
C PHE A 638 4.67 -12.20 1.71
N ILE A 639 4.21 -12.31 2.96
CA ILE A 639 4.88 -13.16 3.94
C ILE A 639 4.86 -14.63 3.49
N ALA A 640 3.72 -15.13 3.00
CA ALA A 640 3.62 -16.49 2.45
C ALA A 640 4.63 -16.74 1.32
N SER A 641 4.83 -15.77 0.41
CA SER A 641 5.81 -15.87 -0.68
C SER A 641 7.26 -16.03 -0.21
N GLN A 642 7.55 -15.67 1.04
CA GLN A 642 8.87 -15.75 1.69
C GLN A 642 8.94 -16.89 2.73
N MET A 643 7.95 -17.77 2.77
CA MET A 643 7.93 -18.98 3.61
C MET A 643 8.33 -20.22 2.82
N LYS A 644 8.72 -21.30 3.51
CA LYS A 644 8.94 -22.61 2.88
C LYS A 644 7.69 -23.15 2.16
N GLU A 645 7.95 -24.02 1.21
CA GLU A 645 6.96 -24.84 0.52
C GLU A 645 6.11 -25.62 1.53
N THR A 646 4.87 -25.92 1.16
CA THR A 646 4.05 -26.87 1.93
C THR A 646 4.13 -28.23 1.26
N LYS A 647 4.56 -29.26 1.99
CA LYS A 647 4.58 -30.63 1.48
C LYS A 647 3.21 -31.27 1.65
N VAL A 648 2.63 -31.72 0.56
CA VAL A 648 1.30 -32.33 0.51
C VAL A 648 1.39 -33.73 -0.07
N LEU A 649 0.65 -34.66 0.53
CA LEU A 649 0.42 -35.97 -0.07
C LEU A 649 -0.76 -35.86 -1.03
N LYS A 650 -0.49 -36.02 -2.32
CA LYS A 650 -1.52 -36.06 -3.36
C LYS A 650 -1.85 -37.50 -3.74
N GLY A 651 -3.10 -37.72 -4.13
CA GLY A 651 -3.55 -39.02 -4.64
C GLY A 651 -4.33 -38.87 -5.94
N LYS A 652 -4.01 -39.70 -6.94
CA LYS A 652 -4.87 -39.88 -8.11
C LYS A 652 -5.98 -40.84 -7.75
N VAL A 653 -7.21 -40.38 -7.92
CA VAL A 653 -8.39 -41.13 -7.51
C VAL A 653 -9.33 -41.32 -8.70
N VAL A 654 -9.92 -42.50 -8.80
CA VAL A 654 -11.00 -42.79 -9.74
C VAL A 654 -12.30 -42.78 -8.97
N PHE A 655 -13.18 -41.88 -9.37
CA PHE A 655 -14.57 -41.89 -8.96
C PHE A 655 -15.36 -42.70 -9.97
N SER A 656 -16.07 -43.73 -9.51
CA SER A 656 -16.89 -44.63 -10.31
C SER A 656 -18.34 -44.60 -9.86
N LEU A 657 -19.24 -44.44 -10.81
CA LEU A 657 -20.67 -44.41 -10.60
C LEU A 657 -21.38 -45.12 -11.76
N ASP A 658 -21.91 -46.31 -11.48
CA ASP A 658 -22.70 -47.14 -12.41
C ASP A 658 -22.19 -47.15 -13.87
N GLY A 659 -20.90 -47.47 -14.03
CA GLY A 659 -20.23 -47.57 -15.35
C GLY A 659 -19.60 -46.28 -15.87
N ILE A 660 -19.83 -45.14 -15.23
CA ILE A 660 -19.15 -43.86 -15.54
C ILE A 660 -17.98 -43.69 -14.59
N GLN A 661 -16.84 -43.26 -15.12
CA GLN A 661 -15.63 -42.99 -14.33
C GLN A 661 -15.07 -41.61 -14.60
N LYS A 662 -14.43 -41.03 -13.59
CA LYS A 662 -13.66 -39.80 -13.70
C LYS A 662 -12.43 -39.87 -12.80
N GLU A 663 -11.28 -39.56 -13.39
CA GLU A 663 -10.04 -39.37 -12.66
C GLU A 663 -9.90 -37.93 -12.20
N GLU A 664 -9.48 -37.75 -10.95
CA GLU A 664 -9.15 -36.47 -10.35
C GLU A 664 -7.91 -36.63 -9.47
N GLU A 665 -7.21 -35.52 -9.24
CA GLU A 665 -6.10 -35.48 -8.27
C GLU A 665 -6.54 -34.71 -7.04
N LEU A 666 -6.40 -35.34 -5.86
CA LEU A 666 -6.82 -34.75 -4.59
C LEU A 666 -5.62 -34.52 -3.68
N ASN A 667 -5.64 -33.38 -2.97
CA ASN A 667 -4.78 -33.19 -1.81
C ASN A 667 -5.34 -34.01 -0.64
N LEU A 668 -4.65 -35.07 -0.23
CA LEU A 668 -5.14 -36.00 0.79
C LEU A 668 -4.75 -35.59 2.20
N LYS A 669 -3.53 -35.06 2.38
CA LYS A 669 -2.99 -34.67 3.68
C LYS A 669 -1.84 -33.68 3.54
N ILE A 670 -1.71 -32.73 4.47
CA ILE A 670 -0.48 -31.93 4.64
C ILE A 670 0.54 -32.75 5.43
N LEU A 671 1.71 -33.00 4.86
CA LEU A 671 2.81 -33.72 5.50
C LEU A 671 3.68 -32.77 6.33
N GLU A 672 4.06 -31.64 5.75
CA GLU A 672 4.81 -30.57 6.41
C GLU A 672 4.18 -29.22 6.08
N ALA A 673 3.84 -28.44 7.11
CA ALA A 673 3.26 -27.11 6.92
C ALA A 673 4.36 -26.07 6.61
N GLY A 674 4.18 -25.36 5.50
CA GLY A 674 4.97 -24.17 5.15
C GLY A 674 4.08 -22.94 5.09
N PHE A 675 4.05 -22.29 3.93
CA PHE A 675 3.20 -21.12 3.67
C PHE A 675 1.69 -21.36 3.91
N SER A 676 1.25 -22.63 3.95
CA SER A 676 -0.15 -23.00 4.21
C SER A 676 -0.71 -22.54 5.55
N ILE A 677 0.15 -22.15 6.50
CA ILE A 677 -0.24 -21.48 7.75
C ILE A 677 -0.97 -20.15 7.46
N LEU A 678 -0.52 -19.42 6.44
CA LEU A 678 -1.10 -18.13 6.04
C LEU A 678 -2.08 -18.26 4.88
N ILE A 679 -1.87 -19.21 3.98
CA ILE A 679 -2.75 -19.45 2.81
C ILE A 679 -3.17 -20.92 2.83
N PRO A 680 -4.29 -21.26 3.47
CA PRO A 680 -4.72 -22.64 3.64
C PRO A 680 -4.85 -23.38 2.30
N ILE A 681 -4.32 -24.60 2.26
CA ILE A 681 -4.49 -25.51 1.14
C ILE A 681 -5.72 -26.38 1.43
N ASN A 682 -6.64 -26.46 0.48
CA ASN A 682 -7.81 -27.31 0.61
C ASN A 682 -7.39 -28.78 0.61
N ILE A 683 -7.75 -29.50 1.68
CA ILE A 683 -7.55 -30.94 1.83
C ILE A 683 -8.89 -31.65 1.65
N SER A 684 -8.88 -32.76 0.91
CA SER A 684 -10.06 -33.57 0.67
C SER A 684 -10.59 -34.16 1.99
N PRO A 685 -11.90 -34.07 2.27
CA PRO A 685 -12.45 -34.60 3.52
C PRO A 685 -12.40 -36.14 3.61
N ILE A 686 -12.23 -36.85 2.48
CA ILE A 686 -12.02 -38.31 2.44
C ILE A 686 -10.54 -38.71 2.44
N GLY A 687 -9.61 -37.73 2.50
CA GLY A 687 -8.19 -37.98 2.30
C GLY A 687 -7.61 -39.01 3.27
N LYS A 688 -7.93 -38.89 4.57
CA LYS A 688 -7.45 -39.82 5.61
C LYS A 688 -7.94 -41.25 5.38
N GLU A 689 -9.24 -41.43 5.19
CA GLU A 689 -9.83 -42.76 5.02
C GLU A 689 -9.35 -43.45 3.73
N LEU A 690 -9.15 -42.66 2.67
CA LEU A 690 -8.71 -43.18 1.40
C LEU A 690 -7.25 -43.67 1.44
N ILE A 691 -6.38 -43.02 2.22
CA ILE A 691 -5.01 -43.49 2.49
C ILE A 691 -5.04 -44.83 3.26
N GLU A 692 -5.92 -44.97 4.24
CA GLU A 692 -5.98 -46.15 5.11
C GLU A 692 -6.58 -47.37 4.39
N LYS A 693 -7.64 -47.17 3.60
CA LYS A 693 -8.44 -48.27 3.01
C LYS A 693 -8.13 -48.53 1.53
N GLY A 694 -7.56 -47.57 0.80
CA GLY A 694 -7.30 -47.64 -0.64
C GLY A 694 -8.55 -47.51 -1.53
N GLU A 695 -9.72 -47.89 -1.02
CA GLU A 695 -11.00 -47.72 -1.67
C GLU A 695 -12.10 -47.36 -0.66
N LEU A 696 -13.09 -46.59 -1.11
CA LEU A 696 -14.23 -46.15 -0.32
C LEU A 696 -15.51 -46.31 -1.14
N THR A 697 -16.60 -46.64 -0.46
CA THR A 697 -17.94 -46.54 -1.01
C THR A 697 -18.67 -45.47 -0.22
N LEU A 698 -19.06 -44.39 -0.89
CA LEU A 698 -19.70 -43.24 -0.29
C LEU A 698 -21.18 -43.22 -0.66
N ASP A 699 -22.05 -42.99 0.31
CA ASP A 699 -23.48 -42.87 0.06
C ASP A 699 -23.78 -41.51 -0.59
N ILE A 700 -24.55 -41.55 -1.69
CA ILE A 700 -24.93 -40.35 -2.43
C ILE A 700 -26.08 -39.67 -1.71
N ARG A 701 -25.86 -38.41 -1.30
CA ARG A 701 -26.88 -37.56 -0.68
C ARG A 701 -27.76 -36.88 -1.72
N GLU A 702 -27.15 -36.41 -2.80
CA GLU A 702 -27.84 -35.71 -3.88
C GLU A 702 -27.19 -36.06 -5.22
N SER A 703 -28.01 -36.30 -6.24
CA SER A 703 -27.56 -36.37 -7.63
C SER A 703 -28.46 -35.51 -8.51
N LYS A 704 -27.87 -34.71 -9.39
CA LYS A 704 -28.60 -33.79 -10.26
C LYS A 704 -27.89 -33.59 -11.59
N VAL A 705 -28.64 -33.69 -12.68
CA VAL A 705 -28.17 -33.19 -13.98
C VAL A 705 -28.17 -31.67 -13.96
N ILE A 706 -27.00 -31.09 -14.17
CA ILE A 706 -26.82 -29.66 -14.30
C ILE A 706 -26.41 -29.32 -15.73
N ALA A 707 -26.82 -28.15 -16.17
CA ALA A 707 -26.30 -27.54 -17.39
C ALA A 707 -25.42 -26.37 -16.96
N LEU A 708 -24.11 -26.50 -17.17
CA LEU A 708 -23.15 -25.43 -16.89
C LEU A 708 -22.80 -24.71 -18.20
N PRO A 709 -22.59 -23.38 -18.15
CA PRO A 709 -22.08 -22.67 -19.31
C PRO A 709 -20.69 -23.18 -19.68
N LYS A 710 -20.34 -23.20 -20.96
CA LYS A 710 -18.99 -23.55 -21.42
C LYS A 710 -17.93 -22.63 -20.82
N ALA A 711 -18.27 -21.36 -20.62
CA ALA A 711 -17.44 -20.40 -19.91
C ALA A 711 -18.30 -19.44 -19.06
N TYR A 712 -17.83 -19.12 -17.87
CA TYR A 712 -18.46 -18.10 -17.02
C TYR A 712 -18.12 -16.69 -17.51
N PRO A 713 -19.04 -15.72 -17.37
CA PRO A 713 -18.74 -14.33 -17.71
C PRO A 713 -17.50 -13.85 -16.96
N PHE A 714 -16.83 -12.85 -17.51
CA PHE A 714 -15.72 -12.23 -16.80
C PHE A 714 -16.21 -11.52 -15.54
N THR A 715 -15.42 -11.58 -14.48
CA THR A 715 -15.44 -10.56 -13.43
C THR A 715 -14.43 -9.48 -13.83
N GLN A 716 -14.41 -8.33 -13.14
CA GLN A 716 -13.34 -7.36 -13.38
C GLN A 716 -11.95 -7.99 -13.18
N GLY A 717 -11.78 -8.80 -12.14
CA GLY A 717 -10.53 -9.51 -11.85
C GLY A 717 -10.10 -10.49 -12.95
N SER A 718 -11.00 -11.34 -13.45
CA SER A 718 -10.64 -12.31 -14.50
C SER A 718 -10.46 -11.66 -15.88
N LEU A 719 -11.07 -10.50 -16.11
CA LEU A 719 -10.79 -9.70 -17.31
C LEU A 719 -9.39 -9.08 -17.26
N ILE A 720 -8.98 -8.54 -16.11
CA ILE A 720 -7.64 -7.97 -15.90
C ILE A 720 -6.56 -9.04 -16.07
N GLU A 721 -6.77 -10.23 -15.51
CA GLU A 721 -5.87 -11.37 -15.72
C GLU A 721 -5.72 -11.70 -17.21
N MET A 722 -6.80 -11.66 -17.98
CA MET A 722 -6.76 -11.87 -19.42
C MET A 722 -6.01 -10.75 -20.15
N MET A 723 -6.25 -9.50 -19.77
CA MET A 723 -5.54 -8.33 -20.30
C MET A 723 -4.03 -8.46 -20.09
N GLN A 724 -3.60 -8.78 -18.87
CA GLN A 724 -2.18 -8.99 -18.56
C GLN A 724 -1.59 -10.16 -19.35
N LYS A 725 -2.27 -11.32 -19.38
CA LYS A 725 -1.81 -12.50 -20.11
C LYS A 725 -1.66 -12.25 -21.62
N ARG A 726 -2.51 -11.38 -22.17
CA ARG A 726 -2.50 -10.97 -23.59
C ARG A 726 -1.60 -9.75 -23.86
N LYS A 727 -0.92 -9.22 -22.83
CA LYS A 727 -0.10 -7.99 -22.87
C LYS A 727 -0.86 -6.78 -23.42
N LEU A 728 -2.11 -6.62 -22.97
CA LEU A 728 -3.02 -5.59 -23.47
C LEU A 728 -3.36 -4.60 -22.35
N GLY A 729 -2.72 -3.45 -22.38
CA GLY A 729 -2.76 -2.44 -21.31
C GLY A 729 -1.58 -2.54 -20.33
N ARG A 730 -1.60 -1.66 -19.33
CA ARG A 730 -0.58 -1.52 -18.27
C ARG A 730 -1.25 -1.39 -16.89
N PRO A 731 -0.52 -1.63 -15.78
CA PRO A 731 -1.02 -1.45 -14.40
C PRO A 731 -1.78 -0.15 -14.13
N SER A 732 -1.37 0.96 -14.75
CA SER A 732 -2.00 2.28 -14.65
C SER A 732 -3.35 2.40 -15.38
N THR A 733 -3.63 1.50 -16.33
CA THR A 733 -4.77 1.63 -17.26
C THR A 733 -5.89 0.61 -17.04
N TYR A 734 -5.61 -0.52 -16.39
CA TYR A 734 -6.55 -1.64 -16.25
C TYR A 734 -7.92 -1.23 -15.69
N ALA A 735 -7.92 -0.48 -14.59
CA ALA A 735 -9.14 -0.01 -13.95
C ALA A 735 -9.90 0.98 -14.85
N THR A 736 -9.19 1.96 -15.42
CA THR A 736 -9.76 3.00 -16.29
C THR A 736 -10.44 2.42 -17.53
N ILE A 737 -9.87 1.36 -18.13
CA ILE A 737 -10.44 0.70 -19.30
C ILE A 737 -11.80 0.08 -18.96
N ILE A 738 -11.89 -0.66 -17.85
CA ILE A 738 -13.12 -1.31 -17.41
C ILE A 738 -14.17 -0.27 -17.03
N GLU A 739 -13.76 0.78 -16.31
CA GLU A 739 -14.67 1.85 -15.91
C GLU A 739 -15.24 2.58 -17.12
N THR A 740 -14.40 2.88 -18.13
CA THR A 740 -14.89 3.51 -19.36
C THR A 740 -15.94 2.64 -20.07
N LEU A 741 -15.76 1.31 -20.12
CA LEU A 741 -16.75 0.41 -20.73
C LEU A 741 -18.09 0.40 -19.96
N LEU A 742 -18.05 0.56 -18.64
CA LEU A 742 -19.23 0.65 -17.78
C LEU A 742 -19.93 2.01 -17.91
N GLU A 743 -19.19 3.11 -17.85
CA GLU A 743 -19.69 4.48 -18.00
C GLU A 743 -20.33 4.71 -19.37
N ARG A 744 -19.75 4.12 -20.43
CA ARG A 744 -20.30 4.14 -21.78
C ARG A 744 -21.38 3.09 -22.01
N HIS A 745 -21.85 2.42 -20.96
CA HIS A 745 -22.93 1.44 -21.05
C HIS A 745 -22.71 0.35 -22.13
N TYR A 746 -21.46 0.06 -22.49
CA TYR A 746 -21.11 -1.03 -23.40
C TYR A 746 -21.17 -2.37 -22.69
N ILE A 747 -20.88 -2.34 -21.40
CA ILE A 747 -21.04 -3.46 -20.49
C ILE A 747 -21.84 -3.04 -19.26
N VAL A 748 -22.39 -4.02 -18.56
CA VAL A 748 -23.04 -3.86 -17.27
C VAL A 748 -22.52 -4.90 -16.30
N GLN A 749 -22.37 -4.52 -15.04
CA GLN A 749 -22.00 -5.45 -13.98
C GLN A 749 -23.25 -5.95 -13.25
N LYS A 750 -23.42 -7.27 -13.17
CA LYS A 750 -24.50 -7.94 -12.44
C LYS A 750 -23.94 -9.10 -11.64
N ASN A 751 -24.18 -9.12 -10.32
CA ASN A 751 -23.66 -10.15 -9.40
C ASN A 751 -22.14 -10.38 -9.52
N GLY A 752 -21.37 -9.31 -9.71
CA GLY A 752 -19.91 -9.39 -9.88
C GLY A 752 -19.42 -9.73 -11.29
N PHE A 753 -20.33 -10.12 -12.19
CA PHE A 753 -20.03 -10.50 -13.57
C PHE A 753 -20.29 -9.36 -14.55
N LEU A 754 -19.46 -9.27 -15.59
CA LEU A 754 -19.56 -8.31 -16.68
C LEU A 754 -20.30 -8.94 -17.86
N PHE A 755 -21.31 -8.22 -18.36
CA PHE A 755 -22.11 -8.63 -19.50
C PHE A 755 -22.12 -7.53 -20.55
N PRO A 756 -22.06 -7.87 -21.85
CA PRO A 756 -22.20 -6.88 -22.91
C PRO A 756 -23.65 -6.40 -22.99
N THR A 757 -23.84 -5.13 -23.33
CA THR A 757 -25.16 -4.58 -23.67
C THR A 757 -25.43 -4.73 -25.17
N LYS A 758 -26.69 -4.51 -25.58
CA LYS A 758 -27.02 -4.46 -27.02
C LYS A 758 -26.20 -3.40 -27.75
N LEU A 759 -26.09 -2.21 -27.14
CA LEU A 759 -25.27 -1.12 -27.65
C LEU A 759 -23.81 -1.53 -27.78
N GLY A 760 -23.21 -2.14 -26.76
CA GLY A 760 -21.82 -2.61 -26.82
C GLY A 760 -21.57 -3.61 -27.95
N ILE A 761 -22.52 -4.52 -28.20
CA ILE A 761 -22.44 -5.49 -29.31
C ILE A 761 -22.49 -4.78 -30.67
N GLU A 762 -23.41 -3.83 -30.85
CA GLU A 762 -23.57 -3.07 -32.10
C GLU A 762 -22.35 -2.18 -32.37
N VAL A 763 -21.85 -1.48 -31.35
CA VAL A 763 -20.63 -0.66 -31.42
C VAL A 763 -19.42 -1.52 -31.80
N TYR A 764 -19.21 -2.65 -31.10
CA TYR A 764 -18.10 -3.55 -31.41
C TYR A 764 -18.18 -4.10 -32.84
N LYS A 765 -19.38 -4.52 -33.28
CA LYS A 765 -19.59 -5.01 -34.64
C LYS A 765 -19.25 -3.94 -35.68
N HIS A 766 -19.74 -2.72 -35.49
CA HIS A 766 -19.46 -1.61 -36.41
C HIS A 766 -17.97 -1.29 -36.51
N LEU A 767 -17.26 -1.21 -35.36
CA LEU A 767 -15.83 -0.94 -35.32
C LEU A 767 -15.02 -2.05 -36.01
N ARG A 768 -15.36 -3.32 -35.75
CA ARG A 768 -14.66 -4.47 -36.35
C ARG A 768 -14.88 -4.63 -37.85
N GLU A 769 -16.08 -4.28 -38.35
CA GLU A 769 -16.40 -4.36 -39.78
C GLU A 769 -15.75 -3.24 -40.59
N GLN A 770 -15.54 -2.06 -40.00
CA GLN A 770 -15.03 -0.90 -40.73
C GLN A 770 -13.52 -0.68 -40.53
N TYR A 771 -12.95 -0.99 -39.35
CA TYR A 771 -11.57 -0.66 -38.99
C TYR A 771 -10.87 -1.76 -38.18
N PRO A 772 -10.75 -2.99 -38.72
CA PRO A 772 -10.11 -4.08 -38.00
C PRO A 772 -8.65 -3.78 -37.66
N GLN A 773 -7.91 -3.07 -38.52
CA GLN A 773 -6.48 -2.80 -38.34
C GLN A 773 -6.14 -1.82 -37.20
N TYR A 774 -7.11 -1.05 -36.70
CA TYR A 774 -6.92 -0.06 -35.63
C TYR A 774 -7.64 -0.45 -34.33
N THR A 775 -8.36 -1.57 -34.35
CA THR A 775 -9.21 -2.03 -33.25
C THR A 775 -8.94 -3.48 -32.84
N ASP A 776 -7.86 -4.06 -33.34
CA ASP A 776 -7.40 -5.39 -32.95
C ASP A 776 -6.37 -5.36 -31.81
N GLU A 777 -6.11 -6.55 -31.27
CA GLU A 777 -5.12 -6.75 -30.22
C GLU A 777 -3.69 -6.48 -30.71
N GLU A 778 -3.42 -6.73 -31.99
CA GLU A 778 -2.08 -6.68 -32.58
C GLU A 778 -1.58 -5.24 -32.71
N PHE A 779 -2.41 -4.32 -33.21
CA PHE A 779 -2.12 -2.90 -33.23
C PHE A 779 -1.81 -2.36 -31.84
N THR A 780 -2.64 -2.72 -30.86
CA THR A 780 -2.46 -2.27 -29.48
C THR A 780 -1.14 -2.77 -28.89
N ARG A 781 -0.81 -4.06 -29.12
CA ARG A 781 0.43 -4.66 -28.63
C ARG A 781 1.66 -4.04 -29.28
N ARG A 782 1.65 -3.89 -30.61
CA ARG A 782 2.75 -3.26 -31.35
C ARG A 782 3.02 -1.86 -30.82
N LEU A 783 1.98 -1.04 -30.62
CA LEU A 783 2.16 0.31 -30.07
C LEU A 783 2.76 0.29 -28.64
N GLU A 784 2.37 -0.65 -27.78
CA GLU A 784 3.02 -0.78 -26.46
C GLU A 784 4.51 -1.19 -26.61
N GLU A 785 4.83 -2.09 -27.54
CA GLU A 785 6.22 -2.46 -27.84
C GLU A 785 7.02 -1.27 -28.40
N GLU A 786 6.42 -0.44 -29.26
CA GLU A 786 7.06 0.79 -29.75
C GLU A 786 7.33 1.80 -28.63
N MET A 787 6.41 1.95 -27.69
CA MET A 787 6.64 2.80 -26.52
C MET A 787 7.75 2.23 -25.64
N ASP A 788 7.81 0.91 -25.43
CA ASP A 788 8.90 0.29 -24.66
C ASP A 788 10.27 0.51 -25.35
N LEU A 789 10.35 0.47 -26.68
CA LEU A 789 11.57 0.80 -27.43
C LEU A 789 11.97 2.27 -27.25
N VAL A 790 11.00 3.19 -27.23
CA VAL A 790 11.24 4.62 -26.96
C VAL A 790 11.70 4.83 -25.53
N GLU A 791 11.08 4.17 -24.53
CA GLU A 791 11.49 4.23 -23.12
C GLU A 791 12.96 3.81 -22.92
N ASN A 792 13.44 2.85 -23.71
CA ASN A 792 14.83 2.38 -23.69
C ASN A 792 15.80 3.22 -24.56
N GLY A 793 15.30 4.23 -25.26
CA GLY A 793 16.09 5.06 -26.18
C GLY A 793 16.51 4.34 -27.47
N GLU A 794 15.86 3.23 -27.81
CA GLU A 794 16.14 2.41 -29.00
C GLU A 794 15.39 2.90 -30.25
N ARG A 795 14.36 3.73 -30.07
CA ARG A 795 13.53 4.29 -31.14
C ARG A 795 13.19 5.76 -30.88
N GLU A 796 13.17 6.56 -31.94
CA GLU A 796 12.80 7.98 -31.86
C GLU A 796 11.28 8.17 -31.85
N TYR A 797 10.77 8.96 -30.89
CA TYR A 797 9.33 9.12 -30.70
C TYR A 797 8.63 9.84 -31.86
N GLN A 798 9.30 10.77 -32.55
CA GLN A 798 8.74 11.50 -33.70
C GLN A 798 8.43 10.56 -34.87
N ILE A 799 9.24 9.51 -35.08
CA ILE A 799 9.00 8.48 -36.10
C ILE A 799 7.72 7.70 -35.75
N VAL A 800 7.57 7.30 -34.48
CA VAL A 800 6.36 6.60 -34.02
C VAL A 800 5.12 7.49 -34.18
N LEU A 801 5.21 8.77 -33.82
CA LEU A 801 4.12 9.73 -34.02
C LEU A 801 3.77 9.90 -35.50
N ASN A 802 4.75 9.87 -36.41
CA ASN A 802 4.49 9.95 -37.84
C ASN A 802 3.66 8.76 -38.35
N GLU A 803 4.00 7.53 -37.94
CA GLU A 803 3.24 6.34 -38.30
C GLU A 803 1.80 6.39 -37.76
N LEU A 804 1.64 6.86 -36.52
CA LEU A 804 0.32 7.03 -35.90
C LEU A 804 -0.50 8.13 -36.60
N TYR A 805 0.16 9.18 -37.08
CA TYR A 805 -0.48 10.28 -37.79
C TYR A 805 -1.04 9.81 -39.14
N GLU A 806 -0.23 9.10 -39.93
CA GLU A 806 -0.68 8.56 -41.22
C GLU A 806 -1.90 7.64 -41.04
N GLY A 807 -1.87 6.74 -40.06
CA GLY A 807 -3.02 5.88 -39.76
C GLY A 807 -4.25 6.67 -39.28
N THR A 808 -4.06 7.76 -38.55
CA THR A 808 -5.17 8.64 -38.11
C THR A 808 -5.79 9.40 -39.28
N LYS A 809 -4.95 9.87 -40.21
CA LYS A 809 -5.38 10.61 -41.40
C LYS A 809 -6.27 9.75 -42.30
N GLU A 810 -5.91 8.49 -42.51
CA GLU A 810 -6.75 7.52 -43.24
C GLU A 810 -8.17 7.41 -42.66
N ILE A 811 -8.28 7.35 -41.32
CA ILE A 811 -9.59 7.28 -40.62
C ILE A 811 -10.40 8.55 -40.88
N LEU A 812 -9.77 9.72 -40.74
CA LEU A 812 -10.44 11.02 -40.89
C LEU A 812 -10.88 11.30 -42.33
N GLU A 813 -10.07 10.94 -43.33
CA GLU A 813 -10.41 11.08 -44.75
C GLU A 813 -11.65 10.23 -45.11
N PHE A 814 -11.74 9.02 -44.55
CA PHE A 814 -12.92 8.18 -44.74
C PHE A 814 -14.18 8.79 -44.10
N ILE A 815 -14.10 9.31 -42.87
CA ILE A 815 -15.24 9.98 -42.20
C ILE A 815 -15.78 11.11 -43.10
N LYS A 816 -14.88 11.94 -43.64
CA LYS A 816 -15.26 13.01 -44.57
C LYS A 816 -15.94 12.47 -45.83
N SER A 817 -15.50 11.34 -46.38
CA SER A 817 -16.10 10.73 -47.59
C SER A 817 -17.51 10.17 -47.40
N LYS A 818 -17.94 9.87 -46.18
CA LYS A 818 -19.30 9.39 -45.85
C LYS A 818 -20.23 10.49 -45.32
N GLY A 819 -19.67 11.63 -44.89
CA GLY A 819 -20.41 12.79 -44.39
C GLY A 819 -20.89 13.78 -45.47
N SER A 820 -20.38 13.64 -46.70
CA SER A 820 -20.88 14.27 -47.93
C SER A 820 -21.85 13.35 -48.67
#